data_AF-A0A8H9L2C2-F1
#
_entry.id   AF-A0A8H9L2C2-F1
#
_cell.length_a   1.000
_cell.length_b   1.000
_cell.length_c   1.000
_cell.angle_alpha   90.00
_cell.angle_beta   90.00
_cell.angle_gamma   90.00
#
_symmetry.space_group_name_H-M   'P 1'
#
loop_
_entity.id
_entity.type
_entity.pdbx_description
1 polymer ?
#
loop_
_entity_poly.entity_id
_entity_poly.type
_entity_poly.pdbx_seq_one_letter_code
_entity_poly.pdbx_strand_id
1 'polypeptide(L)'
;MSNWSPPPIWPHTPRRRQRIWNYPRPYRTGLKAWIPSWRVVVGTLLAGGSLAAGVFVAAWASVPVPAELNTVREETTTVYYADGSPLGKYAAQNRTIVSLADLPSHVTDAIIASEDQSFRTHMGINPLGIVRAAVNNVTGGDRQGASTLTQQYVENYYVGVEYATYATKLKEAIIALKVTQQQSKDQVLEGYVNTIYLGRGAYGIEAASKAYFGHSAKDMSISESAFLAGIIPNPTYWDPRQGEAAAAQATSRWERTLNFMVEEGYITAQDRDAAEYPKLVEYRQGSGDNRTAYLLEQVAKELADPDGANISEEVLTKAGYEIHTSIDPTMQAAANEAMKLPEDAGKYTRASLTSIDPRTGEIKAMYGGPNYSEHPTNAATFRAQGASTFKPFTLIAALKEGIPLTQKYDSTDGKVIEGWKQTPDGPDVPLSNFDHDSFGWIDLAYATAQSVNVVYGQLNKEIGADKTAQVAYDLGISRPDDNPDTNDCCVIKSNLANVLGTDYVTNVDLAHAYSTIAAQGYRTTPHMVTTVKKGEGLVYEGPKTSERVFDEDVMAATTYALQQVVEEGSGAAAQELTTPDGTRRPVAGKTGSSQQTESAWFAGFIPQLTTVVGLYQYDIDQNSYQQIQPFGGYEWMTGGSWPTSAWTAYMSTVTEGMEIEEFPDYQPPAPPEPTSSPSPSTSPSEEPEETVMVPAGLVGRPFVEVASTLAGLGLVPEQVDVDSDQDVGTVLSVASEGQEVEVGSSVRVEVSNGALVEEEETTTVPWGLTNRDQGDAAAQLEAAGLVPVVTEAPSDTVREGRVVSVDPGEGAEVPVGSEVTLVVSTGPEPSDDPSGDDGGGGIFG
;
A
#
# COMPACT_ATOMS: atom_id res chain seq x y z
N MET A 1 85.24 -27.93 71.40
CA MET A 1 85.55 -27.00 70.29
C MET A 1 84.37 -27.04 69.34
N SER A 2 83.65 -25.93 69.25
CA SER A 2 82.29 -25.79 68.72
C SER A 2 82.30 -25.36 67.25
N ASN A 3 81.76 -26.19 66.35
CA ASN A 3 81.44 -25.80 64.97
C ASN A 3 80.01 -25.28 64.92
N TRP A 4 79.86 -23.99 64.59
CA TRP A 4 78.59 -23.35 64.31
C TRP A 4 78.60 -22.93 62.83
N SER A 5 77.70 -23.52 62.04
CA SER A 5 77.41 -23.12 60.66
C SER A 5 76.03 -22.45 60.64
N PRO A 6 75.85 -21.32 59.91
CA PRO A 6 74.58 -20.61 59.84
C PRO A 6 73.55 -21.31 58.92
N PRO A 7 72.25 -20.99 59.03
CA PRO A 7 71.17 -21.73 58.38
C PRO A 7 70.96 -21.34 56.91
N PRO A 8 70.28 -22.16 56.09
CA PRO A 8 69.96 -21.82 54.72
C PRO A 8 68.76 -20.86 54.63
N ILE A 9 68.94 -19.80 53.84
CA ILE A 9 67.94 -18.79 53.49
C ILE A 9 67.02 -19.36 52.39
N TRP A 10 65.71 -19.38 52.63
CA TRP A 10 64.70 -19.61 51.59
C TRP A 10 64.11 -18.26 51.14
N PRO A 11 63.88 -18.05 49.82
CA PRO A 11 63.48 -16.74 49.30
C PRO A 11 62.01 -16.43 49.63
N HIS A 12 61.76 -15.25 50.18
CA HIS A 12 60.41 -14.70 50.29
C HIS A 12 59.87 -14.41 48.88
N THR A 13 58.92 -15.24 48.39
CA THR A 13 58.08 -14.85 47.25
C THR A 13 57.22 -13.64 47.66
N PRO A 14 57.24 -12.53 46.91
CA PRO A 14 56.47 -11.34 47.26
C PRO A 14 54.97 -11.66 47.17
N ARG A 15 54.21 -11.30 48.21
CA ARG A 15 52.73 -11.23 48.15
C ARG A 15 52.36 -10.31 46.98
N ARG A 16 51.98 -10.91 45.85
CA ARG A 16 51.46 -10.20 44.68
C ARG A 16 50.28 -9.35 45.14
N ARG A 17 50.39 -8.02 45.01
CA ARG A 17 49.27 -7.09 45.24
C ARG A 17 48.04 -7.65 44.54
N GLN A 18 46.99 -7.96 45.30
CA GLN A 18 45.70 -8.31 44.71
C GLN A 18 45.28 -7.13 43.85
N ARG A 19 45.28 -7.30 42.52
CA ARG A 19 44.74 -6.29 41.61
C ARG A 19 43.27 -6.14 41.95
N ILE A 20 42.83 -4.88 42.05
CA ILE A 20 41.45 -4.49 42.35
C ILE A 20 40.49 -5.10 41.31
N TRP A 21 41.00 -5.29 40.09
CA TRP A 21 40.32 -5.98 39.00
C TRP A 21 40.93 -7.37 38.78
N ASN A 22 40.13 -8.40 39.05
CA ASN A 22 40.54 -9.81 39.05
C ASN A 22 39.66 -10.61 38.08
N TYR A 23 39.61 -10.14 36.83
CA TYR A 23 38.83 -10.71 35.72
C TYR A 23 39.65 -10.65 34.42
N PRO A 24 39.64 -11.70 33.58
CA PRO A 24 39.13 -13.06 33.85
C PRO A 24 39.83 -13.70 35.07
N ARG A 25 39.14 -14.60 35.78
CA ARG A 25 39.59 -15.07 37.11
C ARG A 25 40.86 -15.94 36.97
N PRO A 26 42.04 -15.49 37.44
CA PRO A 26 43.32 -16.12 37.10
C PRO A 26 43.56 -17.50 37.74
N TYR A 27 42.67 -17.97 38.61
CA TYR A 27 42.76 -19.26 39.31
C TYR A 27 41.72 -20.28 38.84
N ARG A 28 41.01 -20.01 37.74
CA ARG A 28 40.03 -20.93 37.14
C ARG A 28 40.37 -21.14 35.67
N THR A 29 40.16 -22.35 35.17
CA THR A 29 40.41 -22.74 33.78
C THR A 29 39.10 -23.02 33.04
N GLY A 30 39.11 -22.92 31.70
CA GLY A 30 37.93 -23.09 30.84
C GLY A 30 36.89 -21.96 30.97
N LEU A 31 35.63 -22.23 30.61
CA LEU A 31 34.51 -21.27 30.66
C LEU A 31 34.33 -20.59 32.04
N LYS A 32 34.71 -21.29 33.13
CA LYS A 32 34.63 -20.78 34.51
C LYS A 32 35.60 -19.63 34.83
N ALA A 33 36.64 -19.42 34.00
CA ALA A 33 37.53 -18.26 34.08
C ALA A 33 36.84 -16.96 33.64
N TRP A 34 35.84 -17.08 32.77
CA TRP A 34 35.09 -16.00 32.14
C TRP A 34 33.75 -15.69 32.83
N ILE A 35 33.41 -16.39 33.93
CA ILE A 35 32.20 -16.06 34.71
C ILE A 35 32.54 -14.95 35.72
N PRO A 36 31.92 -13.75 35.64
CA PRO A 36 32.23 -12.62 36.54
C PRO A 36 32.05 -13.01 38.01
N SER A 37 32.89 -12.50 38.92
CA SER A 37 32.70 -12.75 40.37
C SER A 37 31.43 -12.08 40.87
N TRP A 38 30.78 -12.62 41.90
CA TRP A 38 29.59 -11.99 42.48
C TRP A 38 29.86 -10.54 42.91
N ARG A 39 31.10 -10.22 43.29
CA ARG A 39 31.54 -8.84 43.60
C ARG A 39 31.60 -7.94 42.38
N VAL A 40 31.97 -8.49 41.22
CA VAL A 40 31.96 -7.77 39.94
C VAL A 40 30.51 -7.59 39.48
N VAL A 41 29.67 -8.63 39.58
CA VAL A 41 28.24 -8.51 39.25
C VAL A 41 27.55 -7.47 40.13
N VAL A 42 27.68 -7.58 41.45
CA VAL A 42 27.11 -6.62 42.41
C VAL A 42 27.73 -5.23 42.24
N GLY A 43 29.04 -5.13 42.05
CA GLY A 43 29.72 -3.87 41.81
C GLY A 43 29.25 -3.17 40.53
N THR A 44 29.08 -3.91 39.43
CA THR A 44 28.55 -3.40 38.16
C THR A 44 27.07 -3.01 38.31
N LEU A 45 26.25 -3.79 39.00
CA LEU A 45 24.84 -3.45 39.26
C LEU A 45 24.71 -2.18 40.11
N LEU A 46 25.52 -2.04 41.17
CA LEU A 46 25.50 -0.85 42.03
C LEU A 46 26.05 0.39 41.30
N ALA A 47 27.13 0.23 40.52
CA ALA A 47 27.69 1.33 39.73
C ALA A 47 26.72 1.76 38.62
N GLY A 48 26.11 0.81 37.91
CA GLY A 48 25.08 1.06 36.91
C GLY A 48 23.83 1.71 37.51
N GLY A 49 23.36 1.21 38.65
CA GLY A 49 22.23 1.81 39.38
C GLY A 49 22.53 3.23 39.88
N SER A 50 23.75 3.48 40.36
CA SER A 50 24.17 4.82 40.80
C SER A 50 24.28 5.80 39.62
N LEU A 51 24.77 5.32 38.47
CA LEU A 51 24.82 6.11 37.24
C LEU A 51 23.41 6.46 36.76
N ALA A 52 22.50 5.48 36.71
CA ALA A 52 21.11 5.68 36.33
C ALA A 52 20.40 6.66 37.28
N ALA A 53 20.60 6.53 38.59
CA ALA A 53 20.09 7.47 39.58
C ALA A 53 20.65 8.88 39.38
N GLY A 54 21.95 9.01 39.11
CA GLY A 54 22.59 10.29 38.82
C GLY A 54 22.03 10.97 37.57
N VAL A 55 21.85 10.20 36.48
CA VAL A 55 21.23 10.69 35.23
C VAL A 55 19.79 11.12 35.49
N PHE A 56 19.01 10.33 36.22
CA PHE A 56 17.63 10.67 36.57
C PHE A 56 17.54 11.95 37.41
N VAL A 57 18.41 12.11 38.42
CA VAL A 57 18.45 13.33 39.26
C VAL A 57 18.85 14.55 38.43
N ALA A 58 19.83 14.42 37.53
CA ALA A 58 20.22 15.50 36.62
C ALA A 58 19.07 15.88 35.69
N ALA A 59 18.41 14.90 35.07
CA ALA A 59 17.23 15.11 34.24
C ALA A 59 16.09 15.78 35.03
N TRP A 60 15.79 15.29 36.23
CA TRP A 60 14.79 15.87 37.14
C TRP A 60 15.06 17.33 37.47
N ALA A 61 16.32 17.70 37.74
CA ALA A 61 16.71 19.08 38.02
C ALA A 61 16.64 19.98 36.77
N SER A 62 16.91 19.42 35.59
CA SER A 62 16.95 20.17 34.33
C SER A 62 15.57 20.44 33.70
N VAL A 63 14.58 19.58 33.95
CA VAL A 63 13.24 19.72 33.37
C VAL A 63 12.41 20.68 34.22
N PRO A 64 12.09 21.91 33.76
CA PRO A 64 11.28 22.84 34.54
C PRO A 64 9.85 22.31 34.73
N VAL A 65 9.19 22.69 35.82
CA VAL A 65 7.73 22.53 35.94
C VAL A 65 7.09 23.60 35.05
N PRO A 66 6.19 23.25 34.11
CA PRO A 66 5.50 24.22 33.29
C PRO A 66 4.76 25.26 34.15
N ALA A 67 5.02 26.53 33.91
CA ALA A 67 4.28 27.63 34.53
C ALA A 67 3.01 27.88 33.72
N GLU A 68 1.86 27.66 34.37
CA GLU A 68 0.49 27.82 33.85
C GLU A 68 -0.07 26.64 33.04
N LEU A 69 -1.16 26.09 33.57
CA LEU A 69 -1.90 24.91 33.09
C LEU A 69 -3.13 25.31 32.25
N ASN A 70 -3.22 26.58 31.82
CA ASN A 70 -4.45 27.19 31.27
C ASN A 70 -4.28 27.90 29.91
N THR A 71 -3.10 27.89 29.30
CA THR A 71 -2.86 28.54 28.00
C THR A 71 -2.28 27.53 27.01
N VAL A 72 -3.16 26.72 26.43
CA VAL A 72 -2.80 25.92 25.26
C VAL A 72 -2.41 26.90 24.16
N ARG A 73 -1.18 26.78 23.64
CA ARG A 73 -0.75 27.44 22.40
C ARG A 73 -1.58 26.87 21.26
N GLU A 74 -2.68 27.52 20.93
CA GLU A 74 -3.48 27.21 19.75
C GLU A 74 -2.77 27.81 18.53
N GLU A 75 -1.79 27.10 17.99
CA GLU A 75 -1.26 27.43 16.67
C GLU A 75 -2.08 26.66 15.62
N THR A 76 -2.97 27.37 14.93
CA THR A 76 -3.79 26.78 13.87
C THR A 76 -2.95 26.48 12.65
N THR A 77 -2.94 25.23 12.20
CA THR A 77 -2.33 24.89 10.91
C THR A 77 -3.20 25.42 9.77
N THR A 78 -2.59 26.13 8.84
CA THR A 78 -3.27 26.70 7.67
C THR A 78 -2.76 26.03 6.40
N VAL A 79 -3.69 25.64 5.54
CA VAL A 79 -3.43 25.08 4.21
C VAL A 79 -3.66 26.18 3.18
N TYR A 80 -2.77 26.30 2.22
CA TYR A 80 -2.76 27.32 1.18
C TYR A 80 -2.86 26.68 -0.21
N TYR A 81 -3.59 27.33 -1.10
CA TYR A 81 -3.57 27.06 -2.54
C TYR A 81 -2.19 27.42 -3.15
N ALA A 82 -1.99 27.05 -4.41
CA ALA A 82 -0.77 27.33 -5.16
C ALA A 82 -0.46 28.84 -5.30
N ASP A 83 -1.50 29.70 -5.31
CA ASP A 83 -1.35 31.17 -5.36
C ASP A 83 -1.04 31.81 -3.98
N GLY A 84 -0.99 31.00 -2.92
CA GLY A 84 -0.77 31.44 -1.54
C GLY A 84 -2.02 31.92 -0.81
N SER A 85 -3.20 31.86 -1.43
CA SER A 85 -4.46 32.15 -0.74
C SER A 85 -4.85 30.99 0.20
N PRO A 86 -5.55 31.26 1.34
CA PRO A 86 -5.93 30.19 2.27
C PRO A 86 -6.96 29.24 1.65
N LEU A 87 -6.62 27.95 1.61
CA LEU A 87 -7.50 26.85 1.22
C LEU A 87 -8.38 26.43 2.40
N GLY A 88 -7.77 26.27 3.58
CA GLY A 88 -8.47 25.81 4.77
C GLY A 88 -7.57 25.71 5.98
N LYS A 89 -8.11 25.18 7.08
CA LYS A 89 -7.40 25.11 8.37
C LYS A 89 -7.70 23.80 9.08
N TYR A 90 -6.67 23.26 9.73
CA TYR A 90 -6.86 22.25 10.76
C TYR A 90 -6.88 22.96 12.11
N ALA A 91 -8.07 23.04 12.69
CA ALA A 91 -8.30 23.64 13.98
C ALA A 91 -9.12 22.67 14.85
N ALA A 92 -8.85 22.66 16.15
CA ALA A 92 -9.72 21.97 17.09
C ALA A 92 -11.14 22.56 17.04
N GLN A 93 -12.16 21.70 17.01
CA GLN A 93 -13.54 22.12 17.28
C GLN A 93 -13.61 22.81 18.65
N ASN A 94 -14.41 23.89 18.77
CA ASN A 94 -14.53 24.74 19.97
C ASN A 94 -14.54 23.91 21.27
N ARG A 95 -13.40 23.88 21.97
CA ARG A 95 -13.23 23.14 23.22
C ARG A 95 -14.17 23.73 24.26
N THR A 96 -15.24 23.00 24.57
CA THR A 96 -16.12 23.32 25.70
C THR A 96 -15.57 22.54 26.90
N ILE A 97 -14.93 23.25 27.83
CA ILE A 97 -14.43 22.63 29.06
C ILE A 97 -15.63 22.18 29.89
N VAL A 98 -15.66 20.89 30.25
CA VAL A 98 -16.66 20.30 31.12
C VAL A 98 -16.00 19.83 32.42
N SER A 99 -16.65 20.13 33.54
CA SER A 99 -16.25 19.68 34.86
C SER A 99 -16.50 18.18 35.00
N LEU A 100 -15.59 17.45 35.65
CA LEU A 100 -15.82 16.02 35.94
C LEU A 100 -17.08 15.78 36.76
N ALA A 101 -17.48 16.73 37.60
CA ALA A 101 -18.69 16.59 38.41
C ALA A 101 -19.99 16.64 37.59
N ASP A 102 -19.93 17.17 36.37
CA ASP A 102 -21.07 17.27 35.45
C ASP A 102 -21.18 16.06 34.51
N LEU A 103 -20.18 15.16 34.52
CA LEU A 103 -20.16 13.95 33.70
C LEU A 103 -20.70 12.74 34.48
N PRO A 104 -21.45 11.84 33.83
CA PRO A 104 -21.75 10.53 34.38
C PRO A 104 -20.46 9.77 34.74
N SER A 105 -20.45 9.06 35.87
CA SER A 105 -19.23 8.36 36.34
C SER A 105 -18.69 7.37 35.30
N HIS A 106 -19.59 6.69 34.58
CA HIS A 106 -19.23 5.70 33.57
C HIS A 106 -18.39 6.28 32.41
N VAL A 107 -18.43 7.60 32.17
CA VAL A 107 -17.58 8.27 31.16
C VAL A 107 -16.11 8.16 31.57
N THR A 108 -15.79 8.57 32.80
CA THR A 108 -14.43 8.46 33.33
C THR A 108 -14.01 7.04 33.63
N ASP A 109 -14.95 6.21 34.09
CA ASP A 109 -14.69 4.82 34.45
C ASP A 109 -14.32 4.00 33.20
N ALA A 110 -14.98 4.25 32.06
CA ALA A 110 -14.63 3.63 30.78
C ALA A 110 -13.20 3.97 30.34
N ILE A 111 -12.81 5.25 30.46
CA ILE A 111 -11.46 5.72 30.11
C ILE A 111 -10.42 5.06 31.03
N ILE A 112 -10.66 5.03 32.34
CA ILE A 112 -9.74 4.39 33.31
C ILE A 112 -9.63 2.89 33.01
N ALA A 113 -10.75 2.19 32.79
CA ALA A 113 -10.76 0.76 32.50
C ALA A 113 -10.02 0.41 31.20
N SER A 114 -10.15 1.27 30.18
CA SER A 114 -9.52 1.07 28.86
C SER A 114 -8.02 1.41 28.87
N GLU A 115 -7.65 2.55 29.44
CA GLU A 115 -6.31 3.14 29.26
C GLU A 115 -5.36 2.88 30.44
N ASP A 116 -5.86 2.90 31.69
CA ASP A 116 -5.01 2.81 32.89
C ASP A 116 -5.80 2.35 34.12
N GLN A 117 -6.05 1.04 34.24
CA GLN A 117 -6.77 0.43 35.37
C GLN A 117 -6.14 0.77 36.73
N SER A 118 -4.83 1.02 36.76
CA SER A 118 -4.11 1.37 37.99
C SER A 118 -4.18 2.85 38.35
N PHE A 119 -4.81 3.69 37.51
CA PHE A 119 -4.71 5.15 37.51
C PHE A 119 -4.82 5.76 38.91
N ARG A 120 -5.78 5.29 39.69
CA ARG A 120 -6.08 5.83 41.03
C ARG A 120 -4.97 5.55 42.06
N THR A 121 -4.08 4.59 41.80
CA THR A 121 -3.10 4.09 42.78
C THR A 121 -1.65 4.47 42.47
N HIS A 122 -1.28 4.61 41.19
CA HIS A 122 0.10 4.91 40.81
C HIS A 122 0.39 6.44 40.83
N MET A 123 1.66 6.84 40.97
CA MET A 123 2.07 8.25 41.02
C MET A 123 2.50 8.78 39.64
N GLY A 124 1.59 8.82 38.67
CA GLY A 124 1.85 9.41 37.34
C GLY A 124 2.66 8.54 36.37
N ILE A 125 3.40 7.55 36.85
CA ILE A 125 4.01 6.47 36.06
C ILE A 125 3.65 5.11 36.65
N ASN A 126 3.66 4.04 35.85
CA ASN A 126 3.41 2.67 36.31
C ASN A 126 4.62 1.76 36.06
N PRO A 127 5.55 1.65 37.03
CA PRO A 127 6.76 0.83 36.87
C PRO A 127 6.48 -0.65 36.63
N LEU A 128 5.44 -1.21 37.27
CA LEU A 128 5.04 -2.60 37.06
C LEU A 128 4.46 -2.80 35.66
N GLY A 129 3.70 -1.82 35.16
CA GLY A 129 3.21 -1.78 33.78
C GLY A 129 4.34 -1.74 32.76
N ILE A 130 5.36 -0.90 32.98
CA ILE A 130 6.56 -0.82 32.11
C ILE A 130 7.30 -2.16 32.07
N VAL A 131 7.52 -2.80 33.22
CA VAL A 131 8.19 -4.12 33.28
C VAL A 131 7.34 -5.20 32.61
N ARG A 132 6.02 -5.20 32.84
CA ARG A 132 5.10 -6.15 32.20
C ARG A 132 5.11 -6.01 30.68
N ALA A 133 5.01 -4.78 30.17
CA ALA A 133 5.08 -4.49 28.75
C ALA A 133 6.43 -4.92 28.16
N ALA A 134 7.55 -4.65 28.85
CA ALA A 134 8.86 -5.09 28.40
C ALA A 134 9.00 -6.61 28.33
N VAL A 135 8.47 -7.35 29.31
CA VAL A 135 8.47 -8.82 29.29
C VAL A 135 7.59 -9.34 28.14
N ASN A 136 6.36 -8.85 28.00
CA ASN A 136 5.44 -9.27 26.92
C ASN A 136 6.03 -9.02 25.52
N ASN A 137 6.65 -7.86 25.31
CA ASN A 137 7.26 -7.50 24.03
C ASN A 137 8.47 -8.39 23.69
N VAL A 138 9.17 -8.93 24.68
CA VAL A 138 10.31 -9.85 24.49
C VAL A 138 9.83 -11.30 24.32
N THR A 139 8.68 -11.66 24.88
CA THR A 139 8.12 -13.02 24.79
C THR A 139 7.13 -13.21 23.63
N GLY A 140 6.97 -12.21 22.75
CA GLY A 140 6.15 -12.31 21.53
C GLY A 140 4.64 -12.18 21.72
N GLY A 141 4.17 -11.56 22.81
CA GLY A 141 2.75 -11.25 23.00
C GLY A 141 2.33 -9.93 22.32
N ASP A 142 1.02 -9.66 22.25
CA ASP A 142 0.49 -8.37 21.75
C ASP A 142 1.17 -7.18 22.43
N ARG A 143 1.54 -6.16 21.64
CA ARG A 143 2.16 -4.93 22.15
C ARG A 143 1.21 -4.25 23.14
N GLN A 144 1.56 -4.30 24.42
CA GLN A 144 0.86 -3.56 25.47
C GLN A 144 1.48 -2.17 25.63
N GLY A 145 0.66 -1.13 25.63
CA GLY A 145 1.07 0.23 25.95
C GLY A 145 1.55 0.33 27.40
N ALA A 146 2.66 1.02 27.64
CA ALA A 146 3.24 1.23 28.98
C ALA A 146 2.96 2.62 29.56
N SER A 147 2.34 3.53 28.79
CA SER A 147 2.08 4.92 29.18
C SER A 147 0.82 5.04 30.03
N THR A 148 0.89 5.82 31.11
CA THR A 148 -0.25 6.12 31.99
C THR A 148 -1.10 7.28 31.46
N LEU A 149 -2.32 7.45 31.98
CA LEU A 149 -3.16 8.63 31.67
C LEU A 149 -2.46 9.95 31.97
N THR A 150 -1.65 10.00 33.03
CA THR A 150 -0.87 11.21 33.37
C THR A 150 0.22 11.48 32.32
N GLN A 151 0.89 10.44 31.82
CA GLN A 151 1.89 10.60 30.76
C GLN A 151 1.24 11.08 29.46
N GLN A 152 0.12 10.48 29.08
CA GLN A 152 -0.65 10.90 27.90
C GLN A 152 -1.17 12.34 28.02
N TYR A 153 -1.64 12.76 29.22
CA TYR A 153 -2.02 14.15 29.48
C TYR A 153 -0.82 15.10 29.30
N VAL A 154 0.35 14.71 29.80
CA VAL A 154 1.56 15.52 29.71
C VAL A 154 2.08 15.64 28.28
N GLU A 155 2.06 14.54 27.53
CA GLU A 155 2.39 14.48 26.12
C GLU A 155 1.52 15.47 25.33
N ASN A 156 0.20 15.39 25.54
CA ASN A 156 -0.77 16.24 24.87
C ASN A 156 -0.71 17.73 25.25
N TYR A 157 -0.35 18.04 26.50
CA TYR A 157 -0.47 19.40 27.03
C TYR A 157 0.86 20.17 27.12
N TYR A 158 1.98 19.52 27.47
CA TYR A 158 3.23 20.24 27.81
C TYR A 158 4.40 19.97 26.86
N VAL A 159 4.48 18.78 26.29
CA VAL A 159 5.61 18.39 25.43
C VAL A 159 5.35 18.77 23.97
N GLY A 160 4.08 18.81 23.55
CA GLY A 160 3.70 19.13 22.19
C GLY A 160 4.15 18.05 21.21
N VAL A 161 4.19 18.40 19.93
CA VAL A 161 4.50 17.48 18.82
C VAL A 161 6.00 17.28 18.57
N GLU A 162 6.79 17.15 19.65
CA GLU A 162 8.18 16.70 19.55
C GLU A 162 8.22 15.21 19.14
N TYR A 163 9.14 14.82 18.26
CA TYR A 163 9.32 13.40 17.90
C TYR A 163 9.55 12.54 19.16
N ALA A 164 8.90 11.37 19.21
CA ALA A 164 8.97 10.43 20.32
C ALA A 164 10.37 9.78 20.42
N THR A 165 11.31 10.46 21.08
CA THR A 165 12.63 9.90 21.40
C THR A 165 12.65 9.35 22.83
N TYR A 166 13.64 8.51 23.15
CA TYR A 166 13.85 8.06 24.54
C TYR A 166 14.06 9.22 25.52
N ALA A 167 14.65 10.33 25.06
CA ALA A 167 14.81 11.54 25.85
C ALA A 167 13.46 12.25 26.07
N THR A 168 12.61 12.33 25.04
CA THR A 168 11.25 12.88 25.12
C THR A 168 10.41 12.05 26.09
N LYS A 169 10.44 10.71 26.01
CA LYS A 169 9.73 9.82 26.94
C LYS A 169 10.22 9.92 28.39
N LEU A 170 11.53 10.13 28.61
CA LEU A 170 12.05 10.41 29.96
C LEU A 170 11.56 11.77 30.48
N LYS A 171 11.55 12.81 29.62
CA LYS A 171 11.03 14.14 29.93
C LYS A 171 9.53 14.07 30.30
N GLU A 172 8.72 13.38 29.52
CA GLU A 172 7.30 13.12 29.81
C GLU A 172 7.11 12.43 31.16
N ALA A 173 7.87 11.36 31.45
CA ALA A 173 7.78 10.64 32.72
C ALA A 173 8.13 11.54 33.92
N ILE A 174 9.15 12.39 33.78
CA ILE A 174 9.54 13.37 34.82
C ILE A 174 8.45 14.42 35.01
N ILE A 175 7.88 14.96 33.94
CA ILE A 175 6.80 15.95 34.03
C ILE A 175 5.54 15.30 34.63
N ALA A 176 5.18 14.07 34.26
CA ALA A 176 4.05 13.33 34.83
C ALA A 176 4.19 13.15 36.35
N LEU A 177 5.39 12.77 36.83
CA LEU A 177 5.69 12.70 38.26
C LEU A 177 5.50 14.06 38.93
N LYS A 178 5.99 15.15 38.32
CA LYS A 178 5.85 16.51 38.88
C LYS A 178 4.40 17.01 38.88
N VAL A 179 3.63 16.71 37.84
CA VAL A 179 2.20 17.05 37.73
C VAL A 179 1.42 16.36 38.85
N THR A 180 1.66 15.07 39.12
CA THR A 180 0.99 14.37 40.24
C THR A 180 1.35 14.88 41.64
N GLN A 181 2.42 15.67 41.79
CA GLN A 181 2.72 16.35 43.06
C GLN A 181 1.94 17.65 43.25
N GLN A 182 1.39 18.21 42.16
CA GLN A 182 0.74 19.52 42.16
C GLN A 182 -0.77 19.45 41.90
N GLN A 183 -1.22 18.40 41.20
CA GLN A 183 -2.62 18.17 40.86
C GLN A 183 -3.14 16.89 41.52
N SER A 184 -4.39 16.90 41.97
CA SER A 184 -5.09 15.69 42.38
C SER A 184 -5.36 14.77 41.19
N LYS A 185 -5.66 13.48 41.44
CA LYS A 185 -6.03 12.54 40.37
C LYS A 185 -7.24 12.99 39.57
N ASP A 186 -8.21 13.63 40.21
CA ASP A 186 -9.38 14.17 39.53
C ASP A 186 -9.01 15.37 38.66
N GLN A 187 -8.11 16.25 39.09
CA GLN A 187 -7.63 17.35 38.25
C GLN A 187 -6.87 16.86 37.01
N VAL A 188 -6.03 15.83 37.17
CA VAL A 188 -5.33 15.20 36.04
C VAL A 188 -6.33 14.58 35.07
N LEU A 189 -7.33 13.87 35.59
CA LEU A 189 -8.35 13.24 34.76
C LEU A 189 -9.24 14.27 34.06
N GLU A 190 -9.61 15.36 34.75
CA GLU A 190 -10.37 16.48 34.18
C GLU A 190 -9.60 17.16 33.05
N GLY A 191 -8.31 17.42 33.28
CA GLY A 191 -7.42 17.93 32.26
C GLY A 191 -7.34 16.99 31.07
N TYR A 192 -7.17 15.68 31.31
CA TYR A 192 -7.10 14.66 30.27
C TYR A 192 -8.38 14.62 29.42
N VAL A 193 -9.55 14.44 30.03
CA VAL A 193 -10.81 14.29 29.29
C VAL A 193 -11.19 15.53 28.49
N ASN A 194 -10.69 16.71 28.85
CA ASN A 194 -10.93 17.95 28.12
C ASN A 194 -9.89 18.24 27.03
N THR A 195 -8.80 17.47 26.95
CA THR A 195 -7.66 17.77 26.07
C THR A 195 -7.31 16.66 25.10
N ILE A 196 -7.69 15.42 25.40
CA ILE A 196 -7.45 14.26 24.54
C ILE A 196 -8.14 14.43 23.18
N TYR A 197 -7.45 14.02 22.12
CA TYR A 197 -8.03 13.94 20.78
C TYR A 197 -8.89 12.67 20.69
N LEU A 198 -10.10 12.79 20.16
CA LEU A 198 -11.05 11.67 20.05
C LEU A 198 -11.55 11.49 18.61
N GLY A 199 -10.78 11.93 17.61
CA GLY A 199 -11.17 11.83 16.20
C GLY A 199 -12.10 12.97 15.79
N ARG A 200 -12.43 13.06 14.49
CA ARG A 200 -13.41 14.05 13.96
C ARG A 200 -13.05 15.52 14.23
N GLY A 201 -11.78 15.85 14.48
CA GLY A 201 -11.36 17.19 14.93
C GLY A 201 -11.85 17.56 16.34
N ALA A 202 -12.39 16.58 17.08
CA ALA A 202 -12.94 16.75 18.42
C ALA A 202 -11.85 16.59 19.48
N TYR A 203 -11.60 17.68 20.20
CA TYR A 203 -10.72 17.71 21.35
C TYR A 203 -11.52 17.83 22.63
N GLY A 204 -11.38 16.82 23.48
CA GLY A 204 -12.14 16.68 24.71
C GLY A 204 -13.50 16.02 24.53
N ILE A 205 -13.98 15.44 25.63
CA ILE A 205 -15.12 14.53 25.65
C ILE A 205 -16.45 15.18 25.22
N GLU A 206 -16.65 16.47 25.53
CA GLU A 206 -17.85 17.21 25.15
C GLU A 206 -17.92 17.48 23.64
N ALA A 207 -16.78 17.81 23.02
CA ALA A 207 -16.71 17.96 21.58
C ALA A 207 -16.92 16.61 20.89
N ALA A 208 -16.34 15.54 21.43
CA ALA A 208 -16.46 14.19 20.89
C ALA A 208 -17.90 13.68 20.97
N SER A 209 -18.57 13.83 22.12
CA SER A 209 -19.96 13.44 22.28
C SER A 209 -20.87 14.13 21.25
N LYS A 210 -20.65 15.41 20.97
CA LYS A 210 -21.38 16.13 19.91
C LYS A 210 -21.04 15.62 18.52
N ALA A 211 -19.75 15.33 18.25
CA ALA A 211 -19.29 14.87 16.95
C ALA A 211 -19.68 13.42 16.61
N TYR A 212 -19.83 12.55 17.61
CA TYR A 212 -20.18 11.14 17.44
C TYR A 212 -21.64 10.83 17.73
N PHE A 213 -22.29 11.51 18.68
CA PHE A 213 -23.65 11.18 19.14
C PHE A 213 -24.64 12.33 19.02
N GLY A 214 -24.17 13.55 18.71
CA GLY A 214 -25.04 14.70 18.50
C GLY A 214 -25.63 15.33 19.77
N HIS A 215 -25.18 14.91 20.96
CA HIS A 215 -25.60 15.46 22.25
C HIS A 215 -24.42 15.71 23.20
N SER A 216 -24.70 16.31 24.36
CA SER A 216 -23.68 16.65 25.37
C SER A 216 -23.13 15.39 26.04
N ALA A 217 -21.87 15.45 26.48
CA ALA A 217 -21.19 14.36 27.18
C ALA A 217 -21.86 14.00 28.50
N LYS A 218 -22.61 14.94 29.10
CA LYS A 218 -23.39 14.68 30.32
C LYS A 218 -24.52 13.67 30.11
N ASP A 219 -24.99 13.53 28.87
CA ASP A 219 -26.13 12.70 28.48
C ASP A 219 -25.66 11.36 27.86
N MET A 220 -24.35 11.09 27.87
CA MET A 220 -23.79 9.85 27.33
C MET A 220 -24.29 8.62 28.09
N SER A 221 -24.42 7.53 27.35
CA SER A 221 -24.65 6.18 27.87
C SER A 221 -23.34 5.45 28.19
N ILE A 222 -23.44 4.31 28.88
CA ILE A 222 -22.31 3.39 29.12
C ILE A 222 -21.69 2.95 27.79
N SER A 223 -22.54 2.61 26.80
CA SER A 223 -22.08 2.14 25.50
C SER A 223 -21.31 3.21 24.73
N GLU A 224 -21.81 4.45 24.71
CA GLU A 224 -21.12 5.59 24.09
C GLU A 224 -19.80 5.93 24.80
N SER A 225 -19.76 5.77 26.12
CA SER A 225 -18.53 5.94 26.92
C SER A 225 -17.49 4.89 26.59
N ALA A 226 -17.91 3.62 26.49
CA ALA A 226 -17.04 2.52 26.10
C ALA A 226 -16.52 2.69 24.67
N PHE A 227 -17.35 3.21 23.76
CA PHE A 227 -16.94 3.45 22.38
C PHE A 227 -15.85 4.53 22.31
N LEU A 228 -16.09 5.71 22.91
CA LEU A 228 -15.10 6.78 22.89
C LEU A 228 -13.80 6.38 23.60
N ALA A 229 -13.89 5.66 24.73
CA ALA A 229 -12.70 5.15 25.42
C ALA A 229 -11.95 4.07 24.62
N GLY A 230 -12.66 3.23 23.87
CA GLY A 230 -12.08 2.18 23.05
C GLY A 230 -11.30 2.71 21.84
N ILE A 231 -11.70 3.87 21.29
CA ILE A 231 -11.03 4.48 20.13
C ILE A 231 -9.84 5.37 20.49
N ILE A 232 -9.61 5.71 21.78
CA ILE A 232 -8.50 6.56 22.24
C ILE A 232 -7.14 6.18 21.63
N PRO A 233 -6.75 4.89 21.54
CA PRO A 233 -5.43 4.54 21.02
C PRO A 233 -5.21 4.93 19.56
N ASN A 234 -6.28 5.01 18.75
CA ASN A 234 -6.18 5.47 17.38
C ASN A 234 -7.51 6.07 16.86
N PRO A 235 -7.86 7.31 17.26
CA PRO A 235 -9.20 7.85 17.07
C PRO A 235 -9.56 8.16 15.61
N THR A 236 -8.56 8.49 14.77
CA THR A 236 -8.77 8.77 13.35
C THR A 236 -8.96 7.49 12.55
N TYR A 237 -8.08 6.49 12.72
CA TYR A 237 -8.15 5.24 11.94
C TYR A 237 -9.24 4.29 12.42
N TRP A 238 -9.65 4.37 13.70
CA TRP A 238 -10.75 3.56 14.22
C TRP A 238 -12.08 4.30 14.21
N ASP A 239 -12.20 5.43 13.49
CA ASP A 239 -13.52 6.00 13.17
C ASP A 239 -14.18 5.10 12.12
N PRO A 240 -15.39 4.56 12.35
CA PRO A 240 -16.09 3.72 11.38
C PRO A 240 -16.30 4.35 9.99
N ARG A 241 -16.13 5.68 9.86
CA ARG A 241 -16.14 6.38 8.57
C ARG A 241 -14.97 6.02 7.64
N GLN A 242 -13.89 5.45 8.17
CA GLN A 242 -12.74 5.05 7.35
C GLN A 242 -12.99 3.74 6.57
N GLY A 243 -14.06 3.01 6.86
CA GLY A 243 -14.45 1.80 6.14
C GLY A 243 -14.77 0.63 7.07
N GLU A 244 -15.05 -0.53 6.46
CA GLU A 244 -15.49 -1.73 7.18
C GLU A 244 -14.43 -2.24 8.18
N ALA A 245 -13.14 -2.20 7.81
CA ALA A 245 -12.05 -2.61 8.69
C ALA A 245 -11.98 -1.74 9.95
N ALA A 246 -12.10 -0.42 9.79
CA ALA A 246 -12.14 0.53 10.89
C ALA A 246 -13.38 0.31 11.77
N ALA A 247 -14.54 0.05 11.17
CA ALA A 247 -15.77 -0.25 11.90
C ALA A 247 -15.66 -1.55 12.72
N ALA A 248 -15.09 -2.61 12.15
CA ALA A 248 -14.84 -3.87 12.85
C ALA A 248 -13.87 -3.67 14.02
N GLN A 249 -12.80 -2.90 13.82
CA GLN A 249 -11.83 -2.58 14.86
C GLN A 249 -12.46 -1.75 15.98
N ALA A 250 -13.26 -0.72 15.65
CA ALA A 250 -13.98 0.09 16.62
C ALA A 250 -14.94 -0.76 17.47
N THR A 251 -15.64 -1.71 16.83
CA THR A 251 -16.52 -2.67 17.51
C THR A 251 -15.75 -3.55 18.48
N SER A 252 -14.64 -4.15 18.04
CA SER A 252 -13.79 -4.97 18.90
C SER A 252 -13.28 -4.20 20.12
N ARG A 253 -12.91 -2.92 19.94
CA ARG A 253 -12.42 -2.06 21.02
C ARG A 253 -13.54 -1.68 21.99
N TRP A 254 -14.72 -1.35 21.47
CA TRP A 254 -15.91 -1.09 22.28
C TRP A 254 -16.26 -2.28 23.18
N GLU A 255 -16.31 -3.50 22.63
CA GLU A 255 -16.58 -4.72 23.40
C GLU A 255 -15.54 -4.97 24.48
N ARG A 256 -14.25 -4.78 24.13
CA ARG A 256 -13.14 -4.93 25.08
C ARG A 256 -13.24 -3.94 26.23
N THR A 257 -13.56 -2.68 25.95
CA THR A 257 -13.71 -1.66 26.99
C THR A 257 -14.87 -2.00 27.93
N LEU A 258 -16.00 -2.48 27.42
CA LEU A 258 -17.11 -2.96 28.26
C LEU A 258 -16.69 -4.12 29.17
N ASN A 259 -15.93 -5.08 28.66
CA ASN A 259 -15.42 -6.20 29.46
C ASN A 259 -14.49 -5.71 30.58
N PHE A 260 -13.59 -4.76 30.30
CA PHE A 260 -12.74 -4.16 31.33
C PHE A 260 -13.55 -3.38 32.38
N MET A 261 -14.64 -2.72 31.99
CA MET A 261 -15.52 -2.05 32.95
C MET A 261 -16.23 -3.05 33.88
N VAL A 262 -16.55 -4.26 33.41
CA VAL A 262 -17.08 -5.34 34.26
C VAL A 262 -16.00 -5.87 35.20
N GLU A 263 -14.80 -6.14 34.68
CA GLU A 263 -13.66 -6.66 35.46
C GLU A 263 -13.26 -5.73 36.60
N GLU A 264 -13.25 -4.41 36.37
CA GLU A 264 -12.97 -3.39 37.38
C GLU A 264 -14.18 -3.09 38.28
N GLY A 265 -15.35 -3.70 38.01
CA GLY A 265 -16.56 -3.55 38.80
C GLY A 265 -17.28 -2.20 38.64
N TYR A 266 -17.02 -1.48 37.55
CA TYR A 266 -17.69 -0.21 37.22
C TYR A 266 -19.10 -0.42 36.70
N ILE A 267 -19.36 -1.54 36.02
CA ILE A 267 -20.68 -1.94 35.54
C ILE A 267 -20.95 -3.41 35.88
N THR A 268 -22.22 -3.82 35.82
CA THR A 268 -22.58 -5.23 36.01
C THR A 268 -22.46 -6.02 34.70
N ALA A 269 -22.34 -7.35 34.79
CA ALA A 269 -22.40 -8.22 33.61
C ALA A 269 -23.73 -8.04 32.84
N GLN A 270 -24.82 -7.74 33.55
CA GLN A 270 -26.11 -7.45 32.93
C GLN A 270 -26.08 -6.16 32.11
N ASP A 271 -25.40 -5.11 32.59
CA ASP A 271 -25.25 -3.86 31.85
C ASP A 271 -24.41 -4.07 30.57
N ARG A 272 -23.34 -4.89 30.66
CA ARG A 272 -22.53 -5.29 29.50
C ARG A 272 -23.36 -6.03 28.46
N ASP A 273 -24.15 -7.01 28.89
CA ASP A 273 -24.96 -7.82 27.97
C ASP A 273 -26.14 -7.04 27.35
N ALA A 274 -26.59 -5.98 28.02
CA ALA A 274 -27.62 -5.07 27.52
C ALA A 274 -27.07 -3.94 26.63
N ALA A 275 -25.75 -3.76 26.56
CA ALA A 275 -25.16 -2.69 25.77
C ALA A 275 -25.25 -3.00 24.26
N GLU A 276 -25.89 -2.11 23.51
CA GLU A 276 -25.88 -2.14 22.05
C GLU A 276 -24.83 -1.17 21.50
N TYR A 277 -24.24 -1.49 20.36
CA TYR A 277 -23.28 -0.61 19.70
C TYR A 277 -23.92 0.76 19.43
N PRO A 278 -23.26 1.87 19.79
CA PRO A 278 -23.90 3.18 19.75
C PRO A 278 -24.19 3.62 18.32
N LYS A 279 -25.32 4.31 18.12
CA LYS A 279 -25.66 4.91 16.83
C LYS A 279 -24.86 6.18 16.64
N LEU A 280 -23.96 6.18 15.66
CA LEU A 280 -23.14 7.33 15.35
C LEU A 280 -23.89 8.31 14.45
N VAL A 281 -23.80 9.61 14.74
CA VAL A 281 -24.28 10.66 13.84
C VAL A 281 -23.31 10.84 12.68
N GLU A 282 -23.84 11.28 11.54
CA GLU A 282 -23.02 11.71 10.42
C GLU A 282 -22.10 12.87 10.83
N TYR A 283 -20.84 12.74 10.47
CA TYR A 283 -19.85 13.77 10.73
C TYR A 283 -20.11 14.98 9.83
N ARG A 284 -20.30 16.15 10.44
CA ARG A 284 -20.32 17.45 9.76
C ARG A 284 -19.08 18.22 10.18
N GLN A 285 -18.20 18.54 9.26
CA GLN A 285 -17.11 19.48 9.57
C GLN A 285 -17.71 20.84 9.98
N GLY A 286 -17.01 21.55 10.87
CA GLY A 286 -17.34 22.94 11.20
C GLY A 286 -17.37 23.82 9.95
N SER A 287 -17.99 24.99 10.07
CA SER A 287 -18.47 25.91 9.02
C SER A 287 -17.44 26.48 8.01
N GLY A 288 -16.58 25.65 7.42
CA GLY A 288 -15.80 25.94 6.22
C GLY A 288 -16.60 25.65 4.94
N ASP A 289 -16.12 26.10 3.78
CA ASP A 289 -16.71 25.71 2.50
C ASP A 289 -16.64 24.18 2.38
N ASN A 290 -17.80 23.51 2.46
CA ASN A 290 -17.96 22.05 2.39
C ASN A 290 -17.25 21.42 1.17
N ARG A 291 -16.91 22.18 0.13
CA ARG A 291 -16.17 21.68 -1.03
C ARG A 291 -14.66 21.56 -0.79
N THR A 292 -14.09 22.43 0.05
CA THR A 292 -12.65 22.37 0.40
C THR A 292 -12.33 21.23 1.37
N ALA A 293 -13.33 20.67 2.05
CA ALA A 293 -13.15 19.59 3.02
C ALA A 293 -12.60 18.31 2.38
N TYR A 294 -12.98 17.96 1.15
CA TYR A 294 -12.38 16.82 0.42
C TYR A 294 -10.88 17.02 0.19
N LEU A 295 -10.46 18.24 -0.18
CA LEU A 295 -9.06 18.58 -0.40
C LEU A 295 -8.27 18.53 0.92
N LEU A 296 -8.83 19.07 2.00
CA LEU A 296 -8.21 19.01 3.32
C LEU A 296 -8.10 17.58 3.84
N GLU A 297 -9.08 16.72 3.59
CA GLU A 297 -8.98 15.31 3.93
C GLU A 297 -7.83 14.65 3.14
N GLN A 298 -7.72 14.93 1.84
CA GLN A 298 -6.68 14.34 1.00
C GLN A 298 -5.28 14.83 1.39
N VAL A 299 -5.11 16.12 1.69
CA VAL A 299 -3.86 16.67 2.23
C VAL A 299 -3.48 16.01 3.56
N ALA A 300 -4.45 15.75 4.44
CA ALA A 300 -4.19 15.07 5.70
C ALA A 300 -3.77 13.61 5.49
N LYS A 301 -4.41 12.89 4.54
CA LYS A 301 -4.04 11.51 4.18
C LYS A 301 -2.64 11.44 3.58
N GLU A 302 -2.32 12.31 2.63
CA GLU A 302 -0.98 12.39 2.03
C GLU A 302 0.10 12.68 3.06
N LEU A 303 -0.17 13.59 4.01
CA LEU A 303 0.80 13.90 5.07
C LEU A 303 0.92 12.82 6.14
N ALA A 304 -0.15 12.06 6.40
CA ALA A 304 -0.16 10.96 7.36
C ALA A 304 0.56 9.70 6.84
N ASP A 305 0.77 9.60 5.52
CA ASP A 305 1.47 8.49 4.89
C ASP A 305 2.87 8.29 5.52
N PRO A 306 3.22 7.08 5.98
CA PRO A 306 4.55 6.76 6.50
C PRO A 306 5.70 7.03 5.53
N ASP A 307 5.47 6.86 4.23
CA ASP A 307 6.44 7.14 3.16
C ASP A 307 6.41 8.62 2.75
N GLY A 308 5.39 9.36 3.18
CA GLY A 308 5.27 10.81 3.07
C GLY A 308 5.90 11.55 4.26
N ALA A 309 5.13 12.47 4.86
CA ALA A 309 5.61 13.28 5.98
C ALA A 309 5.47 12.60 7.35
N ASN A 310 4.68 11.52 7.45
CA ASN A 310 4.29 10.86 8.70
C ASN A 310 3.75 11.85 9.76
N ILE A 311 2.95 12.82 9.31
CA ILE A 311 2.28 13.84 10.12
C ILE A 311 0.81 13.49 10.21
N SER A 312 0.38 12.96 11.36
CA SER A 312 -1.02 12.61 11.58
C SER A 312 -1.92 13.86 11.67
N GLU A 313 -3.22 13.68 11.44
CA GLU A 313 -4.23 14.74 11.57
C GLU A 313 -4.25 15.38 12.97
N GLU A 314 -3.94 14.60 14.01
CA GLU A 314 -3.78 15.10 15.38
C GLU A 314 -2.63 16.12 15.48
N VAL A 315 -1.51 15.83 14.81
CA VAL A 315 -0.38 16.77 14.72
C VAL A 315 -0.82 18.02 13.96
N LEU A 316 -1.48 17.86 12.82
CA LEU A 316 -1.96 18.98 12.00
C LEU A 316 -2.83 19.95 12.80
N THR A 317 -3.68 19.47 13.69
CA THR A 317 -4.57 20.33 14.49
C THR A 317 -3.88 21.06 15.65
N LYS A 318 -2.63 20.72 16.01
CA LYS A 318 -1.86 21.32 17.12
C LYS A 318 -0.58 22.04 16.70
N ALA A 319 -0.02 21.70 15.54
CA ALA A 319 1.38 21.99 15.23
C ALA A 319 1.65 23.41 14.72
N GLY A 320 0.64 24.14 14.25
CA GLY A 320 0.82 25.47 13.68
C GLY A 320 1.53 25.50 12.35
N TYR A 321 1.36 24.48 11.50
CA TYR A 321 2.05 24.41 10.22
C TYR A 321 1.47 25.37 9.18
N GLU A 322 2.33 25.79 8.25
CA GLU A 322 1.95 26.39 6.97
C GLU A 322 2.13 25.33 5.89
N ILE A 323 1.03 24.86 5.32
CA ILE A 323 1.02 23.79 4.30
C ILE A 323 0.68 24.43 2.96
N HIS A 324 1.61 24.37 2.01
CA HIS A 324 1.38 24.84 0.65
C HIS A 324 1.06 23.65 -0.26
N THR A 325 0.03 23.82 -1.08
CA THR A 325 -0.40 22.81 -2.04
C THR A 325 -0.14 23.25 -3.49
N SER A 326 -0.19 22.31 -4.42
CA SER A 326 -0.18 22.54 -5.86
C SER A 326 -1.58 22.85 -6.43
N ILE A 327 -2.62 22.82 -5.60
CA ILE A 327 -4.00 23.06 -6.03
C ILE A 327 -4.13 24.50 -6.51
N ASP A 328 -4.44 24.66 -7.79
CA ASP A 328 -4.70 25.96 -8.40
C ASP A 328 -6.16 26.35 -8.11
N PRO A 329 -6.43 27.51 -7.49
CA PRO A 329 -7.78 27.88 -7.08
C PRO A 329 -8.70 28.16 -8.28
N THR A 330 -8.14 28.60 -9.42
CA THR A 330 -8.89 28.82 -10.66
C THR A 330 -9.25 27.49 -11.31
N MET A 331 -8.30 26.55 -11.41
CA MET A 331 -8.58 25.20 -11.90
C MET A 331 -9.56 24.47 -10.98
N GLN A 332 -9.40 24.57 -9.66
CA GLN A 332 -10.31 23.96 -8.70
C GLN A 332 -11.73 24.54 -8.81
N ALA A 333 -11.87 25.84 -9.03
CA ALA A 333 -13.17 26.47 -9.28
C ALA A 333 -13.80 25.98 -10.59
N ALA A 334 -13.01 25.84 -11.66
CA ALA A 334 -13.48 25.27 -12.93
C ALA A 334 -13.91 23.80 -12.77
N ALA A 335 -13.18 23.00 -11.99
CA ALA A 335 -13.55 21.63 -11.67
C ALA A 335 -14.90 21.56 -10.93
N ASN A 336 -15.07 22.42 -9.91
CA ASN A 336 -16.33 22.53 -9.16
C ASN A 336 -17.52 22.92 -10.04
N GLU A 337 -17.31 23.72 -11.09
CA GLU A 337 -18.36 24.10 -12.04
C GLU A 337 -18.67 22.98 -13.02
N ALA A 338 -17.64 22.44 -13.68
CA ALA A 338 -17.78 21.40 -14.69
C ALA A 338 -18.41 20.11 -14.13
N MET A 339 -18.16 19.80 -12.85
CA MET A 339 -18.67 18.59 -12.20
C MET A 339 -20.08 18.72 -11.61
N LYS A 340 -20.76 19.86 -11.82
CA LYS A 340 -22.16 20.00 -11.42
C LYS A 340 -23.03 19.09 -12.27
N LEU A 341 -23.61 18.08 -11.62
CA LEU A 341 -24.57 17.19 -12.25
C LEU A 341 -25.91 17.91 -12.50
N PRO A 342 -26.58 17.64 -13.63
CA PRO A 342 -27.95 18.09 -13.88
C PRO A 342 -28.95 17.63 -12.81
N GLU A 343 -30.06 18.37 -12.63
CA GLU A 343 -31.09 18.05 -11.63
C GLU A 343 -31.79 16.70 -11.87
N ASP A 344 -31.81 16.22 -13.12
CA ASP A 344 -32.35 14.93 -13.52
C ASP A 344 -31.37 13.76 -13.35
N ALA A 345 -30.13 14.02 -12.91
CA ALA A 345 -29.20 12.97 -12.55
C ALA A 345 -29.71 12.14 -11.35
N GLY A 346 -29.49 10.83 -11.38
CA GLY A 346 -29.93 9.95 -10.30
C GLY A 346 -29.32 10.34 -8.95
N LYS A 347 -30.08 10.22 -7.86
CA LYS A 347 -29.67 10.59 -6.48
C LYS A 347 -28.29 10.07 -6.06
N TYR A 348 -27.96 8.85 -6.49
CA TYR A 348 -26.72 8.16 -6.14
C TYR A 348 -25.59 8.34 -7.16
N THR A 349 -25.83 9.14 -8.20
CA THR A 349 -24.81 9.46 -9.20
C THR A 349 -23.73 10.31 -8.56
N ARG A 350 -22.48 9.98 -8.82
CA ARG A 350 -21.30 10.68 -8.33
C ARG A 350 -20.42 11.02 -9.52
N ALA A 351 -20.05 12.29 -9.62
CA ALA A 351 -19.04 12.77 -10.55
C ALA A 351 -17.71 12.94 -9.82
N SER A 352 -16.60 12.69 -10.51
CA SER A 352 -15.25 12.90 -10.01
C SER A 352 -14.34 13.51 -11.07
N LEU A 353 -13.35 14.28 -10.63
CA LEU A 353 -12.32 14.85 -11.49
C LEU A 353 -10.99 14.88 -10.76
N THR A 354 -9.91 14.50 -11.44
CA THR A 354 -8.52 14.74 -11.01
C THR A 354 -7.75 15.29 -12.20
N SER A 355 -7.00 16.37 -11.97
CA SER A 355 -6.17 17.04 -12.97
C SER A 355 -4.73 17.12 -12.47
N ILE A 356 -3.79 16.57 -13.23
CA ILE A 356 -2.38 16.37 -12.86
C ILE A 356 -1.48 17.01 -13.92
N ASP A 357 -0.47 17.76 -13.49
CA ASP A 357 0.66 18.12 -14.35
C ASP A 357 1.53 16.88 -14.57
N PRO A 358 1.58 16.32 -15.79
CA PRO A 358 2.25 15.05 -16.06
C PRO A 358 3.77 15.11 -15.85
N ARG A 359 4.38 16.30 -15.80
CA ARG A 359 5.84 16.46 -15.67
C ARG A 359 6.29 16.40 -14.22
N THR A 360 5.43 16.78 -13.30
CA THR A 360 5.77 16.93 -11.88
C THR A 360 4.98 15.97 -10.99
N GLY A 361 3.86 15.44 -11.45
CA GLY A 361 2.91 14.69 -10.64
C GLY A 361 2.07 15.60 -9.73
N GLU A 362 2.20 16.92 -9.84
CA GLU A 362 1.42 17.85 -9.03
C GLU A 362 -0.06 17.80 -9.42
N ILE A 363 -0.91 17.47 -8.45
CA ILE A 363 -2.37 17.55 -8.61
C ILE A 363 -2.76 19.03 -8.58
N LYS A 364 -3.30 19.54 -9.69
CA LYS A 364 -3.71 20.94 -9.85
C LYS A 364 -5.16 21.18 -9.45
N ALA A 365 -6.02 20.17 -9.59
CA ALA A 365 -7.40 20.21 -9.13
C ALA A 365 -7.92 18.79 -8.82
N MET A 366 -8.81 18.68 -7.83
CA MET A 366 -9.51 17.45 -7.49
C MET A 366 -10.94 17.73 -7.06
N TYR A 367 -11.91 17.03 -7.63
CA TYR A 367 -13.31 17.11 -7.25
C TYR A 367 -13.80 15.80 -6.64
N GLY A 368 -14.12 15.83 -5.36
CA GLY A 368 -14.63 14.68 -4.59
C GLY A 368 -16.14 14.64 -4.41
N GLY A 369 -16.85 15.75 -4.68
CA GLY A 369 -18.31 15.81 -4.53
C GLY A 369 -18.83 17.22 -4.22
N PRO A 370 -20.16 17.41 -4.25
CA PRO A 370 -20.78 18.72 -4.09
C PRO A 370 -20.85 19.19 -2.63
N ASN A 371 -20.92 18.25 -1.68
CA ASN A 371 -21.10 18.56 -0.27
C ASN A 371 -20.54 17.45 0.63
N TYR A 372 -19.36 17.70 1.20
CA TYR A 372 -18.68 16.77 2.11
C TYR A 372 -19.51 16.43 3.35
N SER A 373 -20.29 17.38 3.88
CA SER A 373 -21.09 17.17 5.10
C SER A 373 -22.31 16.26 4.88
N GLU A 374 -22.76 16.08 3.63
CA GLU A 374 -23.84 15.16 3.27
C GLU A 374 -23.28 13.84 2.72
N HIS A 375 -22.14 13.89 2.02
CA HIS A 375 -21.52 12.75 1.38
C HIS A 375 -20.00 12.79 1.61
N PRO A 376 -19.49 12.33 2.77
CA PRO A 376 -18.07 12.44 3.12
C PRO A 376 -17.17 11.56 2.25
N THR A 377 -17.72 10.59 1.52
CA THR A 377 -16.97 9.77 0.57
C THR A 377 -16.45 10.62 -0.58
N ASN A 378 -15.13 10.73 -0.71
CA ASN A 378 -14.49 11.41 -1.82
C ASN A 378 -14.59 10.59 -3.11
N ALA A 379 -15.37 11.07 -4.09
CA ALA A 379 -15.58 10.40 -5.36
C ALA A 379 -14.31 10.28 -6.23
N ALA A 380 -13.29 11.12 -6.01
CA ALA A 380 -12.02 11.02 -6.72
C ALA A 380 -11.17 9.82 -6.24
N THR A 381 -11.32 9.45 -4.97
CA THR A 381 -10.60 8.31 -4.36
C THR A 381 -11.51 7.10 -4.12
N PHE A 382 -12.79 7.19 -4.49
CA PHE A 382 -13.69 6.05 -4.49
C PHE A 382 -13.40 5.20 -5.72
N ARG A 383 -13.41 3.87 -5.55
CA ARG A 383 -13.14 2.96 -6.65
C ARG A 383 -14.40 2.72 -7.46
N ALA A 384 -14.28 2.50 -8.76
CA ALA A 384 -15.33 1.96 -9.64
C ALA A 384 -14.64 1.21 -10.80
N GLN A 385 -15.37 0.40 -11.57
CA GLN A 385 -14.76 -0.37 -12.66
C GLN A 385 -14.04 0.53 -13.67
N GLY A 386 -12.77 0.26 -13.99
CA GLY A 386 -11.99 1.10 -14.90
C GLY A 386 -12.52 1.10 -16.34
N ALA A 387 -13.24 0.06 -16.73
CA ALA A 387 -13.82 -0.10 -18.04
C ALA A 387 -12.79 -0.02 -19.20
N SER A 388 -13.23 0.38 -20.40
CA SER A 388 -12.36 0.52 -21.60
C SER A 388 -11.19 1.51 -21.47
N THR A 389 -11.01 2.19 -20.32
CA THR A 389 -9.77 2.95 -20.03
C THR A 389 -8.55 2.05 -19.83
N PHE A 390 -8.74 0.72 -19.71
CA PHE A 390 -7.67 -0.27 -19.59
C PHE A 390 -7.09 -0.72 -20.95
N LYS A 391 -7.82 -0.50 -22.05
CA LYS A 391 -7.37 -0.86 -23.41
C LYS A 391 -5.99 -0.28 -23.77
N PRO A 392 -5.65 0.97 -23.40
CA PRO A 392 -4.31 1.50 -23.62
C PRO A 392 -3.21 0.71 -22.91
N PHE A 393 -3.49 0.06 -21.78
CA PHE A 393 -2.50 -0.77 -21.08
C PHE A 393 -2.15 -2.01 -21.93
N THR A 394 -3.16 -2.68 -22.49
CA THR A 394 -2.96 -3.78 -23.46
C THR A 394 -2.29 -3.28 -24.74
N LEU A 395 -2.64 -2.09 -25.22
CA LEU A 395 -2.02 -1.49 -26.42
C LEU A 395 -0.52 -1.25 -26.21
N ILE A 396 -0.14 -0.65 -25.09
CA ILE A 396 1.26 -0.40 -24.72
C ILE A 396 2.01 -1.74 -24.59
N ALA A 397 1.41 -2.74 -23.93
CA ALA A 397 2.00 -4.08 -23.85
C ALA A 397 2.22 -4.69 -25.24
N ALA A 398 1.25 -4.57 -26.15
CA ALA A 398 1.38 -5.06 -27.53
C ALA A 398 2.46 -4.33 -28.33
N LEU A 399 2.56 -3.00 -28.20
CA LEU A 399 3.59 -2.22 -28.85
C LEU A 399 5.00 -2.59 -28.35
N LYS A 400 5.16 -2.87 -27.04
CA LYS A 400 6.42 -3.39 -26.47
C LYS A 400 6.82 -4.75 -27.06
N GLU A 401 5.85 -5.58 -27.40
CA GLU A 401 6.06 -6.87 -28.07
C GLU A 401 6.26 -6.73 -29.59
N GLY A 402 6.33 -5.50 -30.11
CA GLY A 402 6.56 -5.23 -31.53
C GLY A 402 5.32 -5.35 -32.42
N ILE A 403 4.12 -5.45 -31.86
CA ILE A 403 2.87 -5.46 -32.65
C ILE A 403 2.57 -4.02 -33.12
N PRO A 404 2.61 -3.73 -34.43
CA PRO A 404 2.45 -2.37 -34.93
C PRO A 404 0.98 -1.94 -34.93
N LEU A 405 0.72 -0.62 -34.86
CA LEU A 405 -0.64 -0.07 -34.95
C LEU A 405 -1.39 -0.43 -36.24
N THR A 406 -0.66 -0.80 -37.29
CA THR A 406 -1.21 -1.23 -38.59
C THR A 406 -1.64 -2.70 -38.62
N GLN A 407 -1.36 -3.47 -37.57
CA GLN A 407 -1.77 -4.86 -37.45
C GLN A 407 -3.30 -4.95 -37.49
N LYS A 408 -3.83 -5.83 -38.34
CA LYS A 408 -5.27 -5.97 -38.54
C LYS A 408 -5.86 -7.16 -37.79
N TYR A 409 -7.05 -6.95 -37.24
CA TYR A 409 -7.83 -7.95 -36.53
C TYR A 409 -9.26 -7.99 -37.06
N ASP A 410 -9.88 -9.17 -36.98
CA ASP A 410 -11.30 -9.34 -37.23
C ASP A 410 -12.10 -8.75 -36.06
N SER A 411 -12.97 -7.77 -36.35
CA SER A 411 -13.81 -7.07 -35.38
C SER A 411 -15.26 -7.57 -35.33
N THR A 412 -15.58 -8.71 -35.93
CA THR A 412 -16.94 -9.26 -35.97
C THR A 412 -17.53 -9.42 -34.55
N ASP A 413 -18.73 -8.86 -34.31
CA ASP A 413 -19.44 -8.96 -33.05
C ASP A 413 -19.74 -10.41 -32.66
N GLY A 414 -19.72 -10.71 -31.36
CA GLY A 414 -20.05 -12.05 -30.84
C GLY A 414 -19.00 -13.10 -31.14
N LYS A 415 -17.76 -12.70 -31.49
CA LYS A 415 -16.66 -13.63 -31.71
C LYS A 415 -16.32 -14.38 -30.43
N VAL A 416 -16.18 -15.70 -30.54
CA VAL A 416 -15.67 -16.54 -29.44
C VAL A 416 -14.16 -16.52 -29.49
N ILE A 417 -13.55 -16.10 -28.37
CA ILE A 417 -12.11 -16.08 -28.18
C ILE A 417 -11.81 -17.20 -27.18
N GLU A 418 -10.97 -18.16 -27.56
CA GLU A 418 -10.65 -19.27 -26.64
C GLU A 418 -10.02 -18.74 -25.34
N GLY A 419 -10.52 -19.19 -24.20
CA GLY A 419 -10.15 -18.70 -22.87
C GLY A 419 -11.00 -17.54 -22.37
N TRP A 420 -11.83 -16.92 -23.21
CA TRP A 420 -12.73 -15.84 -22.82
C TRP A 420 -13.99 -16.40 -22.13
N LYS A 421 -14.00 -16.39 -20.80
CA LYS A 421 -15.00 -17.09 -19.98
C LYS A 421 -15.60 -16.18 -18.91
N GLN A 422 -16.83 -16.46 -18.48
CA GLN A 422 -17.45 -15.77 -17.33
C GLN A 422 -16.94 -16.28 -15.98
N THR A 423 -16.56 -17.56 -15.91
CA THR A 423 -15.97 -18.19 -14.73
C THR A 423 -14.75 -19.00 -15.16
N PRO A 424 -13.75 -19.22 -14.28
CA PRO A 424 -12.55 -19.97 -14.63
C PRO A 424 -12.84 -21.35 -15.24
N ASP A 425 -13.83 -22.06 -14.68
CA ASP A 425 -14.24 -23.40 -15.11
C ASP A 425 -15.36 -23.40 -16.18
N GLY A 426 -15.81 -22.21 -16.62
CA GLY A 426 -16.89 -22.07 -17.58
C GLY A 426 -16.50 -22.37 -19.03
N PRO A 427 -17.48 -22.51 -19.95
CA PRO A 427 -17.21 -22.54 -21.38
C PRO A 427 -16.78 -21.16 -21.89
N ASP A 428 -16.11 -21.12 -23.04
CA ASP A 428 -15.85 -19.86 -23.74
C ASP A 428 -17.18 -19.22 -24.16
N VAL A 429 -17.30 -17.91 -23.96
CA VAL A 429 -18.51 -17.14 -24.26
C VAL A 429 -18.23 -16.12 -25.38
N PRO A 430 -19.24 -15.79 -26.22
CA PRO A 430 -19.08 -14.77 -27.24
C PRO A 430 -18.80 -13.41 -26.59
N LEU A 431 -17.81 -12.69 -27.13
CA LEU A 431 -17.52 -11.31 -26.74
C LEU A 431 -18.23 -10.36 -27.70
N SER A 432 -19.04 -9.45 -27.15
CA SER A 432 -19.74 -8.42 -27.93
C SER A 432 -19.03 -7.08 -27.93
N ASN A 433 -19.10 -6.39 -29.06
CA ASN A 433 -18.77 -4.99 -29.20
C ASN A 433 -19.92 -4.13 -28.66
N PHE A 434 -19.62 -2.85 -28.41
CA PHE A 434 -20.66 -1.87 -28.13
C PHE A 434 -21.62 -1.77 -29.32
N ASP A 435 -22.92 -1.61 -29.05
CA ASP A 435 -24.01 -1.61 -30.03
C ASP A 435 -24.06 -2.79 -31.01
N HIS A 436 -23.34 -3.89 -30.72
CA HIS A 436 -23.20 -5.06 -31.61
C HIS A 436 -22.58 -4.75 -32.98
N ASP A 437 -21.80 -3.68 -33.07
CA ASP A 437 -21.18 -3.26 -34.32
C ASP A 437 -20.08 -4.23 -34.80
N SER A 438 -19.94 -4.34 -36.12
CA SER A 438 -18.89 -5.12 -36.78
C SER A 438 -18.24 -4.28 -37.88
N PHE A 439 -16.92 -4.07 -37.79
CA PHE A 439 -16.17 -3.20 -38.70
C PHE A 439 -15.33 -3.96 -39.72
N GLY A 440 -15.45 -5.29 -39.76
CA GLY A 440 -14.62 -6.16 -40.60
C GLY A 440 -13.18 -6.25 -40.10
N TRP A 441 -12.21 -6.32 -41.01
CA TRP A 441 -10.78 -6.32 -40.66
C TRP A 441 -10.27 -4.90 -40.53
N ILE A 442 -10.00 -4.48 -39.30
CA ILE A 442 -9.55 -3.13 -38.96
C ILE A 442 -8.17 -3.18 -38.30
N ASP A 443 -7.41 -2.11 -38.44
CA ASP A 443 -6.12 -1.99 -37.76
C ASP A 443 -6.27 -1.59 -36.28
N LEU A 444 -5.20 -1.74 -35.50
CA LEU A 444 -5.19 -1.43 -34.07
C LEU A 444 -5.43 0.06 -33.79
N ALA A 445 -4.98 0.97 -34.65
CA ALA A 445 -5.26 2.40 -34.49
C ALA A 445 -6.78 2.66 -34.53
N TYR A 446 -7.46 2.14 -35.56
CA TYR A 446 -8.91 2.29 -35.69
C TYR A 446 -9.67 1.52 -34.60
N ALA A 447 -9.20 0.32 -34.22
CA ALA A 447 -9.79 -0.44 -33.12
C ALA A 447 -9.67 0.29 -31.76
N THR A 448 -8.57 1.03 -31.55
CA THR A 448 -8.39 1.93 -30.40
C THR A 448 -9.40 3.07 -30.46
N ALA A 449 -9.50 3.75 -31.61
CA ALA A 449 -10.38 4.89 -31.83
C ALA A 449 -11.86 4.56 -31.54
N GLN A 450 -12.35 3.46 -32.11
CA GLN A 450 -13.71 2.96 -31.93
C GLN A 450 -13.90 2.13 -30.65
N SER A 451 -12.83 1.90 -29.88
CA SER A 451 -12.89 1.13 -28.63
C SER A 451 -13.46 -0.30 -28.82
N VAL A 452 -13.02 -1.03 -29.84
CA VAL A 452 -13.59 -2.33 -30.24
C VAL A 452 -13.21 -3.46 -29.27
N ASN A 453 -14.19 -4.04 -28.57
CA ASN A 453 -13.95 -5.07 -27.54
C ASN A 453 -13.33 -6.34 -28.12
N VAL A 454 -13.86 -6.84 -29.24
CA VAL A 454 -13.42 -8.11 -29.84
C VAL A 454 -11.95 -8.07 -30.28
N VAL A 455 -11.49 -6.95 -30.82
CA VAL A 455 -10.07 -6.78 -31.20
C VAL A 455 -9.18 -6.79 -29.96
N TYR A 456 -9.56 -6.06 -28.92
CA TYR A 456 -8.78 -5.99 -27.69
C TYR A 456 -8.80 -7.30 -26.88
N GLY A 457 -9.89 -8.07 -26.93
CA GLY A 457 -9.91 -9.41 -26.35
C GLY A 457 -8.96 -10.37 -27.06
N GLN A 458 -8.86 -10.28 -28.39
CA GLN A 458 -7.88 -11.05 -29.17
C GLN A 458 -6.45 -10.61 -28.84
N LEU A 459 -6.20 -9.31 -28.81
CA LEU A 459 -4.89 -8.74 -28.51
C LEU A 459 -4.40 -9.14 -27.11
N ASN A 460 -5.27 -9.03 -26.10
CA ASN A 460 -4.94 -9.38 -24.72
C ASN A 460 -4.62 -10.89 -24.56
N LYS A 461 -5.29 -11.73 -25.36
CA LYS A 461 -4.95 -13.16 -25.44
C LYS A 461 -3.60 -13.39 -26.10
N GLU A 462 -3.32 -12.69 -27.20
CA GLU A 462 -2.08 -12.85 -27.97
C GLU A 462 -0.85 -12.48 -27.14
N ILE A 463 -0.91 -11.39 -26.38
CA ILE A 463 0.23 -10.90 -25.59
C ILE A 463 0.33 -11.50 -24.19
N GLY A 464 -0.79 -11.98 -23.63
CA GLY A 464 -0.91 -12.41 -22.23
C GLY A 464 -1.53 -11.34 -21.33
N ALA A 465 -2.55 -11.72 -20.55
CA ALA A 465 -3.29 -10.80 -19.69
C ALA A 465 -2.48 -10.25 -18.51
N ASP A 466 -1.46 -10.98 -18.07
CA ASP A 466 -0.47 -10.57 -17.07
C ASP A 466 0.31 -9.34 -17.51
N LYS A 467 0.68 -9.24 -18.80
CA LYS A 467 1.39 -8.06 -19.34
C LYS A 467 0.52 -6.81 -19.30
N THR A 468 -0.79 -6.95 -19.55
CA THR A 468 -1.75 -5.84 -19.39
C THR A 468 -1.80 -5.35 -17.94
N ALA A 469 -1.85 -6.27 -16.97
CA ALA A 469 -1.84 -5.92 -15.55
C ALA A 469 -0.52 -5.24 -15.15
N GLN A 470 0.62 -5.79 -15.59
CA GLN A 470 1.95 -5.23 -15.31
C GLN A 470 2.09 -3.81 -15.86
N VAL A 471 1.68 -3.56 -17.11
CA VAL A 471 1.71 -2.22 -17.71
C VAL A 471 0.84 -1.24 -16.92
N ALA A 472 -0.33 -1.65 -16.44
CA ALA A 472 -1.19 -0.79 -15.63
C ALA A 472 -0.49 -0.36 -14.32
N TYR A 473 0.21 -1.28 -13.65
CA TYR A 473 1.01 -0.97 -12.46
C TYR A 473 2.23 -0.10 -12.79
N ASP A 474 2.94 -0.39 -13.88
CA ASP A 474 4.09 0.39 -14.34
C ASP A 474 3.68 1.83 -14.65
N LEU A 475 2.47 2.04 -15.20
CA LEU A 475 1.92 3.38 -15.45
C LEU A 475 1.51 4.12 -14.18
N GLY A 476 1.18 3.41 -13.10
CA GLY A 476 0.89 4.02 -11.79
C GLY A 476 -0.49 3.71 -11.20
N ILE A 477 -1.21 2.68 -11.67
CA ILE A 477 -2.34 2.15 -10.90
C ILE A 477 -1.80 1.56 -9.58
N SER A 478 -2.39 1.92 -8.44
CA SER A 478 -1.92 1.48 -7.11
C SER A 478 -1.97 -0.05 -6.94
N ARG A 479 -0.98 -0.64 -6.26
CA ARG A 479 -1.01 -2.06 -5.86
C ARG A 479 -1.69 -2.22 -4.49
N PRO A 480 -2.22 -3.41 -4.17
CA PRO A 480 -2.79 -3.66 -2.85
C PRO A 480 -1.75 -3.60 -1.73
N ASP A 481 -0.52 -4.04 -1.98
CA ASP A 481 0.57 -4.03 -0.97
C ASP A 481 1.00 -2.61 -0.58
N ASP A 482 0.70 -1.62 -1.43
CA ASP A 482 0.92 -0.19 -1.15
C ASP A 482 -0.16 0.39 -0.20
N ASN A 483 -1.22 -0.38 0.11
CA ASN A 483 -2.28 0.03 1.01
C ASN A 483 -2.82 -1.14 1.86
N PRO A 484 -2.47 -1.23 3.15
CA PRO A 484 -2.85 -2.34 4.03
C PRO A 484 -4.37 -2.48 4.28
N ASP A 485 -5.18 -1.52 3.82
CA ASP A 485 -6.65 -1.56 3.92
C ASP A 485 -7.34 -2.10 2.64
N THR A 486 -6.58 -2.52 1.63
CA THR A 486 -7.16 -3.09 0.39
C THR A 486 -7.28 -4.62 0.48
N ASN A 487 -8.51 -5.11 0.60
CA ASN A 487 -8.81 -6.51 0.36
C ASN A 487 -8.53 -6.87 -1.12
N ASP A 488 -8.55 -8.17 -1.44
CA ASP A 488 -8.34 -8.78 -2.77
C ASP A 488 -9.26 -8.21 -3.92
N CYS A 489 -10.19 -7.30 -3.59
CA CYS A 489 -11.05 -6.56 -4.52
C CYS A 489 -10.31 -5.73 -5.57
N CYS A 490 -9.06 -5.40 -5.28
CA CYS A 490 -8.43 -4.19 -5.77
C CYS A 490 -7.10 -4.47 -6.50
N VAL A 491 -6.84 -5.76 -6.78
CA VAL A 491 -5.81 -6.27 -7.69
C VAL A 491 -6.32 -6.19 -9.13
N ILE A 492 -5.47 -5.81 -10.08
CA ILE A 492 -5.74 -6.00 -11.51
C ILE A 492 -5.51 -7.46 -11.82
N LYS A 493 -6.58 -8.19 -12.11
CA LYS A 493 -6.51 -9.64 -12.28
C LYS A 493 -5.85 -9.97 -13.61
N SER A 494 -4.96 -10.98 -13.62
CA SER A 494 -4.34 -11.50 -14.85
C SER A 494 -5.27 -12.45 -15.60
N ASN A 495 -6.47 -11.99 -15.96
CA ASN A 495 -7.43 -12.73 -16.77
C ASN A 495 -7.80 -11.94 -18.05
N LEU A 496 -8.30 -12.63 -19.07
CA LEU A 496 -8.55 -11.99 -20.37
C LEU A 496 -9.52 -10.79 -20.31
N ALA A 497 -10.42 -10.74 -19.33
CA ALA A 497 -11.39 -9.65 -19.20
C ALA A 497 -10.79 -8.35 -18.64
N ASN A 498 -9.57 -8.38 -18.09
CA ASN A 498 -8.91 -7.20 -17.52
C ASN A 498 -8.72 -6.06 -18.53
N VAL A 499 -8.55 -6.37 -19.82
CA VAL A 499 -8.48 -5.38 -20.92
C VAL A 499 -9.74 -4.52 -21.03
N LEU A 500 -10.88 -5.03 -20.55
CA LEU A 500 -12.13 -4.29 -20.50
C LEU A 500 -12.35 -3.58 -19.16
N GLY A 501 -11.34 -3.58 -18.27
CA GLY A 501 -11.34 -2.88 -17.00
C GLY A 501 -12.43 -3.35 -16.03
N THR A 502 -12.55 -4.67 -15.86
CA THR A 502 -13.48 -5.27 -14.89
C THR A 502 -13.10 -5.01 -13.44
N ASP A 503 -11.85 -4.63 -13.19
CA ASP A 503 -11.30 -4.34 -11.87
C ASP A 503 -11.53 -2.88 -11.46
N TYR A 504 -11.50 -2.65 -10.15
CA TYR A 504 -11.95 -1.41 -9.51
C TYR A 504 -10.78 -0.44 -9.26
N VAL A 505 -10.83 0.73 -9.91
CA VAL A 505 -9.79 1.78 -9.81
C VAL A 505 -10.39 3.10 -9.34
N THR A 506 -9.56 3.95 -8.75
CA THR A 506 -9.95 5.31 -8.41
C THR A 506 -9.78 6.26 -9.61
N ASN A 507 -10.42 7.44 -9.54
CA ASN A 507 -10.19 8.47 -10.54
C ASN A 507 -8.72 8.95 -10.52
N VAL A 508 -8.11 9.01 -9.32
CA VAL A 508 -6.69 9.36 -9.14
C VAL A 508 -5.76 8.29 -9.75
N ASP A 509 -6.05 7.00 -9.59
CA ASP A 509 -5.29 5.92 -10.22
C ASP A 509 -5.23 6.11 -11.74
N LEU A 510 -6.41 6.32 -12.38
CA LEU A 510 -6.48 6.56 -13.82
C LEU A 510 -5.76 7.86 -14.22
N ALA A 511 -5.87 8.92 -13.43
CA ALA A 511 -5.18 10.18 -13.72
C ALA A 511 -3.66 10.01 -13.65
N HIS A 512 -3.15 9.27 -12.67
CA HIS A 512 -1.73 8.94 -12.57
C HIS A 512 -1.26 8.11 -13.76
N ALA A 513 -1.96 7.03 -14.09
CA ALA A 513 -1.61 6.18 -15.23
C ALA A 513 -1.55 6.96 -16.55
N TYR A 514 -2.54 7.80 -16.82
CA TYR A 514 -2.57 8.63 -18.04
C TYR A 514 -1.59 9.80 -17.97
N SER A 515 -1.19 10.26 -16.78
CA SER A 515 -0.13 11.25 -16.64
C SER A 515 1.23 10.71 -17.09
N THR A 516 1.52 9.45 -16.80
CA THR A 516 2.73 8.75 -17.29
C THR A 516 2.73 8.62 -18.81
N ILE A 517 1.56 8.36 -19.42
CA ILE A 517 1.42 8.35 -20.90
C ILE A 517 1.65 9.76 -21.46
N ALA A 518 1.00 10.77 -20.89
CA ALA A 518 1.15 12.16 -21.33
C ALA A 518 2.60 12.66 -21.21
N ALA A 519 3.30 12.22 -20.17
CA ALA A 519 4.72 12.47 -19.92
C ALA A 519 5.66 11.63 -20.80
N GLN A 520 5.14 10.90 -21.79
CA GLN A 520 5.92 10.07 -22.71
C GLN A 520 6.76 8.99 -22.00
N GLY A 521 6.16 8.34 -21.00
CA GLY A 521 6.76 7.21 -20.30
C GLY A 521 7.53 7.58 -19.04
N TYR A 522 7.53 8.86 -18.63
CA TYR A 522 8.05 9.28 -17.33
C TYR A 522 6.95 9.24 -16.26
N ARG A 523 7.13 8.41 -15.25
CA ARG A 523 6.23 8.30 -14.09
C ARG A 523 6.68 9.22 -12.97
N THR A 524 5.73 9.93 -12.37
CA THR A 524 5.93 10.82 -11.22
C THR A 524 4.89 10.53 -10.16
N THR A 525 5.26 10.53 -8.88
CA THR A 525 4.32 10.34 -7.77
C THR A 525 3.30 11.48 -7.70
N PRO A 526 1.99 11.19 -7.80
CA PRO A 526 0.95 12.19 -7.66
C PRO A 526 0.95 12.77 -6.24
N HIS A 527 0.93 14.10 -6.12
CA HIS A 527 0.91 14.76 -4.82
C HIS A 527 0.18 16.11 -4.87
N MET A 528 -0.44 16.49 -3.77
CA MET A 528 -1.02 17.82 -3.56
C MET A 528 -0.10 18.72 -2.75
N VAL A 529 0.69 18.18 -1.81
CA VAL A 529 1.47 18.99 -0.87
C VAL A 529 2.86 19.27 -1.45
N THR A 530 3.14 20.54 -1.71
CA THR A 530 4.45 20.97 -2.22
C THR A 530 5.42 21.23 -1.08
N THR A 531 4.98 21.92 -0.01
CA THR A 531 5.82 22.16 1.17
C THR A 531 5.02 22.24 2.46
N VAL A 532 5.62 21.81 3.57
CA VAL A 532 5.14 22.07 4.94
C VAL A 532 6.22 22.85 5.68
N LYS A 533 5.83 23.94 6.33
CA LYS A 533 6.73 24.81 7.10
C LYS A 533 6.24 25.00 8.53
N LYS A 534 7.18 25.29 9.42
CA LYS A 534 6.93 25.78 10.79
C LYS A 534 7.80 26.99 11.08
N GLY A 535 7.19 28.18 11.02
CA GLY A 535 7.96 29.43 10.99
C GLY A 535 8.91 29.47 9.79
N GLU A 536 10.19 29.77 10.01
CA GLU A 536 11.19 29.77 8.94
C GLU A 536 11.72 28.37 8.55
N GLY A 537 11.34 27.32 9.29
CA GLY A 537 11.84 25.96 9.06
C GLY A 537 11.01 25.18 8.05
N LEU A 538 11.67 24.54 7.08
CA LEU A 538 11.09 23.54 6.19
C LEU A 538 10.95 22.20 6.95
N VAL A 539 9.74 21.64 6.96
CA VAL A 539 9.42 20.37 7.64
C VAL A 539 9.30 19.23 6.62
N TYR A 540 8.65 19.50 5.49
CA TYR A 540 8.43 18.54 4.40
C TYR A 540 8.45 19.25 3.06
N GLU A 541 8.88 18.54 2.02
CA GLU A 541 8.85 18.96 0.64
C GLU A 541 8.33 17.79 -0.21
N GLY A 542 7.41 18.08 -1.15
CA GLY A 542 6.78 17.07 -1.99
C GLY A 542 7.74 16.37 -2.94
N PRO A 543 7.32 15.24 -3.55
CA PRO A 543 8.10 14.51 -4.54
C PRO A 543 8.57 15.38 -5.71
N LYS A 544 9.79 15.14 -6.20
CA LYS A 544 10.38 15.86 -7.35
C LYS A 544 11.01 14.95 -8.41
N THR A 545 10.98 13.64 -8.18
CA THR A 545 11.66 12.66 -9.02
C THR A 545 10.69 12.08 -10.04
N SER A 546 11.16 11.96 -11.28
CA SER A 546 10.50 11.24 -12.36
C SER A 546 11.33 10.02 -12.75
N GLU A 547 10.67 8.90 -13.03
CA GLU A 547 11.29 7.65 -13.47
C GLU A 547 10.85 7.31 -14.89
N ARG A 548 11.77 6.97 -15.79
CA ARG A 548 11.40 6.48 -17.13
C ARG A 548 11.03 5.00 -17.06
N VAL A 549 9.76 4.70 -17.29
CA VAL A 549 9.19 3.34 -17.23
C VAL A 549 8.84 2.77 -18.61
N PHE A 550 8.73 3.60 -19.65
CA PHE A 550 8.48 3.18 -21.02
C PHE A 550 9.37 3.89 -22.04
N ASP A 551 9.54 3.24 -23.20
CA ASP A 551 10.27 3.82 -24.32
C ASP A 551 9.47 4.88 -25.07
N GLU A 552 10.20 5.87 -25.62
CA GLU A 552 9.61 7.05 -26.26
C GLU A 552 8.84 6.68 -27.54
N ASP A 553 9.31 5.71 -28.31
CA ASP A 553 8.66 5.22 -29.53
C ASP A 553 7.34 4.50 -29.24
N VAL A 554 7.30 3.66 -28.21
CA VAL A 554 6.09 3.02 -27.70
C VAL A 554 5.08 4.08 -27.23
N MET A 555 5.54 5.11 -26.52
CA MET A 555 4.68 6.17 -26.01
C MET A 555 4.19 7.12 -27.12
N ALA A 556 5.00 7.42 -28.13
CA ALA A 556 4.60 8.19 -29.29
C ALA A 556 3.52 7.45 -30.11
N ALA A 557 3.70 6.15 -30.35
CA ALA A 557 2.68 5.31 -30.99
C ALA A 557 1.39 5.24 -30.17
N THR A 558 1.51 5.06 -28.85
CA THR A 558 0.36 5.04 -27.93
C THR A 558 -0.40 6.37 -27.97
N THR A 559 0.32 7.48 -27.87
CA THR A 559 -0.25 8.84 -27.92
C THR A 559 -0.97 9.06 -29.24
N TYR A 560 -0.37 8.68 -30.37
CA TYR A 560 -1.01 8.76 -31.69
C TYR A 560 -2.32 7.97 -31.76
N ALA A 561 -2.35 6.73 -31.25
CA ALA A 561 -3.56 5.91 -31.23
C ALA A 561 -4.66 6.54 -30.35
N LEU A 562 -4.28 7.17 -29.23
CA LEU A 562 -5.19 7.89 -28.35
C LEU A 562 -5.68 9.22 -28.94
N GLN A 563 -4.91 9.87 -29.82
CA GLN A 563 -5.40 11.00 -30.61
C GLN A 563 -6.53 10.57 -31.57
N GLN A 564 -6.47 9.36 -32.14
CA GLN A 564 -7.53 8.87 -33.03
C GLN A 564 -8.87 8.66 -32.31
N VAL A 565 -8.85 8.34 -31.01
CA VAL A 565 -10.06 8.28 -30.18
C VAL A 565 -10.80 9.61 -30.16
N VAL A 566 -10.04 10.71 -30.16
CA VAL A 566 -10.59 12.06 -30.19
C VAL A 566 -10.94 12.46 -31.62
N GLU A 567 -10.07 12.23 -32.61
CA GLU A 567 -10.26 12.73 -33.99
C GLU A 567 -11.35 12.00 -34.80
N GLU A 568 -11.58 10.71 -34.57
CA GLU A 568 -12.55 9.92 -35.35
C GLU A 568 -13.35 8.91 -34.51
N GLY A 569 -13.14 8.90 -33.18
CA GLY A 569 -13.62 7.86 -32.30
C GLY A 569 -14.60 8.30 -31.22
N SER A 570 -14.67 7.47 -30.19
CA SER A 570 -15.61 7.61 -29.07
C SER A 570 -15.44 8.87 -28.21
N GLY A 571 -14.33 9.60 -28.35
CA GLY A 571 -14.01 10.83 -27.60
C GLY A 571 -14.22 12.13 -28.39
N ALA A 572 -14.97 12.10 -29.49
CA ALA A 572 -15.09 13.22 -30.44
C ALA A 572 -15.50 14.58 -29.84
N ALA A 573 -16.22 14.61 -28.72
CA ALA A 573 -16.57 15.87 -28.05
C ALA A 573 -15.34 16.64 -27.51
N ALA A 574 -14.19 15.97 -27.31
CA ALA A 574 -12.94 16.62 -26.91
C ALA A 574 -12.29 17.45 -28.03
N GLN A 575 -12.72 17.27 -29.29
CA GLN A 575 -12.26 18.06 -30.43
C GLN A 575 -12.62 19.55 -30.34
N GLU A 576 -13.64 19.88 -29.53
CA GLU A 576 -14.11 21.25 -29.32
C GLU A 576 -13.14 22.07 -28.47
N LEU A 577 -12.11 21.45 -27.90
CA LEU A 577 -11.06 22.16 -27.16
C LEU A 577 -10.24 23.04 -28.13
N THR A 578 -10.56 24.32 -28.11
CA THR A 578 -9.95 25.35 -28.96
C THR A 578 -9.50 26.53 -28.14
N THR A 579 -8.49 27.25 -28.62
CA THR A 579 -8.12 28.57 -28.09
C THR A 579 -9.20 29.61 -28.42
N PRO A 580 -9.22 30.79 -27.75
CA PRO A 580 -10.19 31.85 -28.05
C PRO A 580 -10.20 32.35 -29.50
N ASP A 581 -9.13 32.14 -30.27
CA ASP A 581 -9.04 32.46 -31.70
C ASP A 581 -9.48 31.30 -32.63
N GLY A 582 -9.92 30.17 -32.07
CA GLY A 582 -10.45 29.02 -32.80
C GLY A 582 -9.41 27.98 -33.23
N THR A 583 -8.16 28.09 -32.77
CA THR A 583 -7.12 27.09 -33.06
C THR A 583 -7.36 25.83 -32.23
N ARG A 584 -7.38 24.64 -32.87
CA ARG A 584 -7.54 23.35 -32.18
C ARG A 584 -6.29 23.02 -31.38
N ARG A 585 -6.48 22.57 -30.14
CA ARG A 585 -5.39 22.03 -29.32
C ARG A 585 -5.26 20.53 -29.59
N PRO A 586 -4.03 19.98 -29.68
CA PRO A 586 -3.82 18.53 -29.72
C PRO A 586 -4.35 17.88 -28.43
N VAL A 587 -5.22 16.88 -28.57
CA VAL A 587 -5.78 16.12 -27.45
C VAL A 587 -5.64 14.64 -27.73
N ALA A 588 -5.25 13.88 -26.71
CA ALA A 588 -5.28 12.43 -26.71
C ALA A 588 -6.12 11.96 -25.52
N GLY A 589 -6.80 10.82 -25.65
CA GLY A 589 -7.57 10.30 -24.53
C GLY A 589 -8.28 8.99 -24.80
N LYS A 590 -8.99 8.49 -23.78
CA LYS A 590 -9.75 7.26 -23.86
C LYS A 590 -11.04 7.35 -23.07
N THR A 591 -12.13 6.92 -23.70
CA THR A 591 -13.42 6.66 -23.06
C THR A 591 -13.44 5.31 -22.35
N GLY A 592 -14.13 5.26 -21.20
CA GLY A 592 -14.47 4.04 -20.47
C GLY A 592 -15.98 3.95 -20.24
N SER A 593 -16.56 2.77 -20.43
CA SER A 593 -17.95 2.48 -20.05
C SER A 593 -18.03 1.05 -19.58
N SER A 594 -18.39 0.84 -18.31
CA SER A 594 -18.46 -0.50 -17.76
C SER A 594 -19.70 -1.24 -18.24
N GLN A 595 -19.75 -2.55 -17.99
CA GLN A 595 -20.96 -3.33 -18.24
C GLN A 595 -22.13 -2.73 -17.44
N GLN A 596 -23.34 -2.79 -18.02
CA GLN A 596 -24.53 -2.15 -17.47
C GLN A 596 -24.41 -0.64 -17.20
N THR A 597 -23.31 0.01 -17.63
CA THR A 597 -23.08 1.44 -17.43
C THR A 597 -23.13 1.82 -15.95
N GLU A 598 -22.49 1.04 -15.09
CA GLU A 598 -22.35 1.35 -13.65
C GLU A 598 -21.28 2.43 -13.40
N SER A 599 -20.34 2.55 -14.33
CA SER A 599 -19.30 3.58 -14.37
C SER A 599 -19.00 4.03 -15.80
N ALA A 600 -18.65 5.30 -15.95
CA ALA A 600 -18.28 5.93 -17.21
C ALA A 600 -17.15 6.94 -16.99
N TRP A 601 -16.19 6.95 -17.91
CA TRP A 601 -14.94 7.70 -17.75
C TRP A 601 -14.54 8.39 -19.05
N PHE A 602 -13.90 9.54 -18.94
CA PHE A 602 -13.04 10.06 -19.98
C PHE A 602 -11.69 10.43 -19.37
N ALA A 603 -10.64 9.71 -19.77
CA ALA A 603 -9.27 9.97 -19.40
C ALA A 603 -8.57 10.67 -20.57
N GLY A 604 -8.45 12.00 -20.49
CA GLY A 604 -7.93 12.83 -21.58
C GLY A 604 -6.77 13.70 -21.14
N PHE A 605 -5.85 13.99 -22.04
CA PHE A 605 -4.68 14.79 -21.75
C PHE A 605 -4.23 15.63 -22.95
N ILE A 606 -3.51 16.69 -22.59
CA ILE A 606 -2.66 17.50 -23.46
C ILE A 606 -1.21 17.36 -22.92
N PRO A 607 -0.16 17.79 -23.64
CA PRO A 607 1.21 17.63 -23.14
C PRO A 607 1.48 18.22 -21.75
N GLN A 608 0.73 19.26 -21.37
CA GLN A 608 0.90 19.99 -20.12
C GLN A 608 -0.04 19.58 -18.98
N LEU A 609 -1.09 18.80 -19.26
CA LEU A 609 -2.13 18.52 -18.27
C LEU A 609 -2.90 17.24 -18.62
N THR A 610 -2.95 16.31 -17.67
CA THR A 610 -3.80 15.13 -17.71
C THR A 610 -5.02 15.34 -16.83
N THR A 611 -6.22 15.11 -17.36
CA THR A 611 -7.46 15.21 -16.58
C THR A 611 -8.34 13.99 -16.83
N VAL A 612 -8.83 13.38 -15.74
CA VAL A 612 -9.77 12.26 -15.81
C VAL A 612 -11.09 12.68 -15.20
N VAL A 613 -12.17 12.57 -15.96
CA VAL A 613 -13.55 12.76 -15.49
C VAL A 613 -14.22 11.40 -15.33
N GLY A 614 -14.84 11.18 -14.18
CA GLY A 614 -15.54 9.95 -13.84
C GLY A 614 -16.99 10.19 -13.47
N LEU A 615 -17.81 9.18 -13.74
CA LEU A 615 -19.21 9.08 -13.34
C LEU A 615 -19.48 7.66 -12.87
N TYR A 616 -20.08 7.49 -11.71
CA TYR A 616 -20.55 6.18 -11.24
C TYR A 616 -21.81 6.34 -10.39
N GLN A 617 -22.57 5.26 -10.24
CA GLN A 617 -23.74 5.24 -9.35
C GLN A 617 -23.61 4.15 -8.31
N TYR A 618 -23.56 4.54 -7.04
CA TYR A 618 -23.36 3.63 -5.91
C TYR A 618 -24.39 3.90 -4.81
N ASP A 619 -25.22 2.89 -4.52
CA ASP A 619 -26.15 2.94 -3.39
C ASP A 619 -25.45 2.43 -2.13
N ILE A 620 -25.08 3.37 -1.25
CA ILE A 620 -24.37 3.07 0.00
C ILE A 620 -25.23 2.25 0.98
N ASP A 621 -26.55 2.41 0.96
CA ASP A 621 -27.45 1.69 1.85
C ASP A 621 -27.58 0.21 1.44
N GLN A 622 -27.46 -0.06 0.13
CA GLN A 622 -27.51 -1.41 -0.44
C GLN A 622 -26.13 -2.00 -0.70
N ASN A 623 -25.05 -1.24 -0.45
CA ASN A 623 -23.67 -1.61 -0.74
C ASN A 623 -23.49 -2.16 -2.17
N SER A 624 -24.06 -1.48 -3.17
CA SER A 624 -24.09 -1.99 -4.55
C SER A 624 -23.98 -0.91 -5.61
N TYR A 625 -23.30 -1.24 -6.71
CA TYR A 625 -23.35 -0.45 -7.92
C TYR A 625 -24.70 -0.58 -8.59
N GLN A 626 -25.10 0.51 -9.22
CA GLN A 626 -26.36 0.62 -9.95
C GLN A 626 -26.06 1.15 -11.34
N GLN A 627 -26.88 0.78 -12.31
CA GLN A 627 -26.83 1.40 -13.63
C GLN A 627 -27.06 2.91 -13.51
N ILE A 628 -26.15 3.69 -14.09
CA ILE A 628 -26.28 5.15 -14.17
C ILE A 628 -27.49 5.47 -15.05
N GLN A 629 -28.46 6.19 -14.49
CA GLN A 629 -29.63 6.64 -15.25
C GLN A 629 -29.23 7.77 -16.21
N PRO A 630 -29.68 7.74 -17.48
CA PRO A 630 -29.43 8.84 -18.41
C PRO A 630 -29.99 10.17 -17.92
N PHE A 631 -29.21 11.23 -18.11
CA PHE A 631 -29.57 12.61 -17.76
C PHE A 631 -29.00 13.60 -18.77
N GLY A 632 -29.42 14.87 -18.68
CA GLY A 632 -28.80 15.95 -19.46
C GLY A 632 -28.99 15.82 -20.98
N GLY A 633 -30.03 15.11 -21.42
CA GLY A 633 -30.39 14.95 -22.83
C GLY A 633 -29.66 13.82 -23.57
N TYR A 634 -28.81 13.04 -22.90
CA TYR A 634 -28.17 11.86 -23.47
C TYR A 634 -29.08 10.63 -23.34
N GLU A 635 -29.03 9.74 -24.34
CA GLU A 635 -29.75 8.47 -24.31
C GLU A 635 -29.02 7.40 -23.48
N TRP A 636 -27.69 7.44 -23.46
CA TRP A 636 -26.82 6.50 -22.73
C TRP A 636 -25.70 7.23 -22.00
N MET A 637 -25.36 6.76 -20.81
CA MET A 637 -24.31 7.35 -19.95
C MET A 637 -22.93 6.73 -20.21
N THR A 638 -22.39 6.88 -21.42
CA THR A 638 -21.06 6.34 -21.76
C THR A 638 -19.94 7.34 -21.43
N GLY A 639 -18.69 6.91 -21.58
CA GLY A 639 -17.53 7.81 -21.44
C GLY A 639 -17.56 8.96 -22.45
N GLY A 640 -18.14 8.72 -23.63
CA GLY A 640 -18.30 9.71 -24.71
C GLY A 640 -19.47 10.67 -24.52
N SER A 641 -20.30 10.50 -23.47
CA SER A 641 -21.44 11.39 -23.20
C SER A 641 -21.05 12.53 -22.24
N TRP A 642 -21.69 12.63 -21.07
CA TRP A 642 -21.41 13.70 -20.11
C TRP A 642 -19.94 13.75 -19.66
N PRO A 643 -19.21 12.64 -19.39
CA PRO A 643 -17.82 12.71 -18.95
C PRO A 643 -16.89 13.45 -19.92
N THR A 644 -16.95 13.15 -21.23
CA THR A 644 -16.12 13.85 -22.23
C THR A 644 -16.53 15.32 -22.34
N SER A 645 -17.83 15.62 -22.38
CA SER A 645 -18.31 17.02 -22.47
C SER A 645 -17.92 17.85 -21.24
N ALA A 646 -17.98 17.26 -20.04
CA ALA A 646 -17.56 17.92 -18.80
C ALA A 646 -16.04 18.11 -18.75
N TRP A 647 -15.26 17.15 -19.25
CA TRP A 647 -13.82 17.29 -19.46
C TRP A 647 -13.51 18.45 -20.42
N THR A 648 -14.21 18.54 -21.56
CA THR A 648 -14.02 19.61 -22.54
C THR A 648 -14.32 20.98 -21.93
N ALA A 649 -15.41 21.11 -21.17
CA ALA A 649 -15.79 22.35 -20.51
C ALA A 649 -14.74 22.80 -19.47
N TYR A 650 -14.25 21.85 -18.66
CA TYR A 650 -13.15 22.09 -17.71
C TYR A 650 -11.88 22.53 -18.43
N MET A 651 -11.42 21.75 -19.41
CA MET A 651 -10.18 21.99 -20.15
C MET A 651 -10.21 23.30 -20.94
N SER A 652 -11.37 23.68 -21.49
CA SER A 652 -11.55 24.96 -22.18
C SER A 652 -11.31 26.14 -21.25
N THR A 653 -11.70 26.01 -19.98
CA THR A 653 -11.49 27.05 -18.96
C THR A 653 -10.04 27.08 -18.50
N VAL A 654 -9.45 25.93 -18.16
CA VAL A 654 -8.12 25.89 -17.52
C VAL A 654 -6.95 26.01 -18.49
N THR A 655 -7.19 25.83 -19.79
CA THR A 655 -6.17 26.03 -20.83
C THR A 655 -6.29 27.39 -21.52
N GLU A 656 -7.20 28.27 -21.07
CA GLU A 656 -7.31 29.63 -21.59
C GLU A 656 -5.99 30.40 -21.38
N GLY A 657 -5.36 30.84 -22.46
CA GLY A 657 -4.07 31.54 -22.42
C GLY A 657 -2.84 30.65 -22.23
N MET A 658 -3.02 29.32 -22.12
CA MET A 658 -1.91 28.35 -22.11
C MET A 658 -1.34 28.18 -23.52
N GLU A 659 -0.02 28.11 -23.66
CA GLU A 659 0.64 27.84 -24.95
C GLU A 659 0.19 26.47 -25.52
N ILE A 660 0.07 26.36 -26.83
CA ILE A 660 -0.19 25.07 -27.48
C ILE A 660 1.14 24.34 -27.62
N GLU A 661 1.21 23.15 -27.04
CA GLU A 661 2.32 22.22 -27.25
C GLU A 661 1.83 21.03 -28.06
N GLU A 662 2.70 20.50 -28.91
CA GLU A 662 2.42 19.34 -29.76
C GLU A 662 2.89 18.06 -29.06
N PHE A 663 2.22 16.94 -29.36
CA PHE A 663 2.71 15.62 -28.99
C PHE A 663 3.91 15.22 -29.87
N PRO A 664 4.74 14.25 -29.44
CA PRO A 664 5.78 13.70 -30.29
C PRO A 664 5.21 13.14 -31.60
N ASP A 665 5.91 13.38 -32.71
CA ASP A 665 5.52 12.84 -34.01
C ASP A 665 5.63 11.31 -34.00
N TYR A 666 4.56 10.65 -34.44
CA TYR A 666 4.58 9.23 -34.79
C TYR A 666 4.20 9.08 -36.26
N GLN A 667 5.10 8.49 -37.04
CA GLN A 667 4.79 8.06 -38.40
C GLN A 667 4.63 6.55 -38.41
N PRO A 668 3.44 6.01 -38.71
CA PRO A 668 3.29 4.58 -38.88
C PRO A 668 4.25 4.09 -39.98
N PRO A 669 4.92 2.94 -39.78
CA PRO A 669 5.79 2.39 -40.80
C PRO A 669 5.02 2.24 -42.12
N ALA A 670 5.67 2.62 -43.23
CA ALA A 670 5.04 2.52 -44.54
C ALA A 670 4.52 1.10 -44.76
N PRO A 671 3.29 0.91 -45.27
CA PRO A 671 2.78 -0.42 -45.56
C PRO A 671 3.79 -1.14 -46.47
N PRO A 672 4.05 -2.44 -46.26
CA PRO A 672 4.95 -3.19 -47.12
C PRO A 672 4.50 -3.00 -48.56
N GLU A 673 5.42 -2.61 -49.45
CA GLU A 673 5.12 -2.48 -50.87
C GLU A 673 4.45 -3.77 -51.33
N PRO A 674 3.31 -3.70 -52.06
CA PRO A 674 2.63 -4.89 -52.52
C PRO A 674 3.62 -5.70 -53.34
N THR A 675 4.05 -6.83 -52.80
CA THR A 675 4.88 -7.78 -53.53
C THR A 675 4.01 -8.21 -54.71
N SER A 676 4.37 -7.75 -55.90
CA SER A 676 3.68 -8.12 -57.12
C SER A 676 3.77 -9.64 -57.23
N SER A 677 2.62 -10.30 -57.09
CA SER A 677 2.48 -11.74 -57.30
C SER A 677 3.08 -12.09 -58.66
N PRO A 678 4.15 -12.92 -58.74
CA PRO A 678 4.66 -13.33 -60.03
C PRO A 678 3.71 -14.39 -60.61
N SER A 679 3.07 -14.05 -61.73
CA SER A 679 2.47 -15.02 -62.63
C SER A 679 3.58 -15.93 -63.21
N PRO A 680 3.32 -17.21 -63.51
CA PRO A 680 4.37 -18.19 -63.69
C PRO A 680 4.95 -18.11 -65.10
N SER A 681 6.25 -17.84 -65.24
CA SER A 681 7.05 -18.41 -66.34
C SER A 681 8.54 -18.18 -66.16
N THR A 682 9.26 -19.30 -66.35
CA THR A 682 10.68 -19.47 -66.72
C THR A 682 11.74 -19.06 -65.70
N SER A 683 12.22 -20.10 -65.01
CA SER A 683 13.55 -20.27 -64.41
C SER A 683 14.65 -19.42 -65.06
N PRO A 684 15.43 -18.72 -64.22
CA PRO A 684 16.86 -18.52 -64.45
C PRO A 684 17.68 -19.53 -63.63
N SER A 685 18.84 -19.81 -64.19
CA SER A 685 19.91 -20.66 -63.68
C SER A 685 20.40 -20.20 -62.30
N GLU A 686 20.63 -21.16 -61.40
CA GLU A 686 21.46 -21.00 -60.20
C GLU A 686 22.83 -20.47 -60.59
N GLU A 687 23.23 -19.37 -59.95
CA GLU A 687 24.61 -18.98 -59.75
C GLU A 687 24.97 -19.44 -58.33
N PRO A 688 26.14 -20.08 -58.10
CA PRO A 688 26.40 -20.73 -56.82
C PRO A 688 26.49 -19.70 -55.70
N GLU A 689 25.64 -19.87 -54.67
CA GLU A 689 25.71 -19.10 -53.43
C GLU A 689 27.04 -19.40 -52.73
N GLU A 690 27.81 -18.34 -52.47
CA GLU A 690 29.11 -18.43 -51.83
C GLU A 690 28.89 -18.68 -50.32
N THR A 691 29.11 -19.93 -49.89
CA THR A 691 29.04 -20.33 -48.49
C THR A 691 30.42 -20.25 -47.85
N VAL A 692 30.45 -19.96 -46.55
CA VAL A 692 31.67 -19.91 -45.73
C VAL A 692 31.47 -20.73 -44.45
N MET A 693 32.52 -21.42 -44.02
CA MET A 693 32.48 -22.24 -42.81
C MET A 693 32.65 -21.36 -41.56
N VAL A 694 31.74 -21.49 -40.60
CA VAL A 694 31.91 -20.88 -39.27
C VAL A 694 33.05 -21.60 -38.54
N PRO A 695 34.15 -20.92 -38.17
CA PRO A 695 35.30 -21.57 -37.56
C PRO A 695 34.95 -22.21 -36.22
N ALA A 696 35.49 -23.40 -35.93
CA ALA A 696 35.38 -24.04 -34.62
C ALA A 696 36.43 -23.54 -33.62
N GLY A 697 36.14 -23.64 -32.33
CA GLY A 697 37.00 -23.22 -31.21
C GLY A 697 36.86 -21.73 -30.85
N LEU A 698 35.69 -21.14 -31.08
CA LEU A 698 35.40 -19.74 -30.78
C LEU A 698 34.86 -19.54 -29.35
N VAL A 699 34.31 -20.60 -28.74
CA VAL A 699 33.86 -20.62 -27.34
C VAL A 699 35.03 -20.45 -26.37
N GLY A 700 34.84 -19.63 -25.33
CA GLY A 700 35.83 -19.28 -24.32
C GLY A 700 36.75 -18.11 -24.69
N ARG A 701 36.54 -17.47 -25.84
CA ARG A 701 37.32 -16.31 -26.31
C ARG A 701 36.55 -15.00 -26.07
N PRO A 702 37.22 -13.84 -26.03
CA PRO A 702 36.54 -12.56 -25.95
C PRO A 702 35.66 -12.31 -27.18
N PHE A 703 34.43 -11.84 -26.97
CA PHE A 703 33.45 -11.59 -28.04
C PHE A 703 34.02 -10.70 -29.15
N VAL A 704 34.78 -9.67 -28.81
CA VAL A 704 35.39 -8.76 -29.79
C VAL A 704 36.30 -9.50 -30.79
N GLU A 705 37.02 -10.54 -30.34
CA GLU A 705 37.86 -11.37 -31.23
C GLU A 705 37.00 -12.27 -32.12
N VAL A 706 35.94 -12.85 -31.56
CA VAL A 706 35.02 -13.75 -32.28
C VAL A 706 34.21 -12.97 -33.31
N ALA A 707 33.66 -11.82 -32.94
CA ALA A 707 32.92 -10.92 -33.82
C ALA A 707 33.80 -10.45 -34.99
N SER A 708 35.05 -10.06 -34.73
CA SER A 708 35.97 -9.68 -35.80
C SER A 708 36.31 -10.85 -36.74
N THR A 709 36.35 -12.07 -36.22
CA THR A 709 36.63 -13.27 -37.02
C THR A 709 35.44 -13.60 -37.94
N LEU A 710 34.22 -13.56 -37.41
CA LEU A 710 32.98 -13.81 -38.17
C LEU A 710 32.72 -12.71 -39.21
N ALA A 711 32.90 -11.44 -38.84
CA ALA A 711 32.80 -10.32 -39.78
C ALA A 711 33.85 -10.40 -40.90
N GLY A 712 35.07 -10.88 -40.60
CA GLY A 712 36.11 -11.11 -41.59
C GLY A 712 35.79 -12.20 -42.62
N LEU A 713 34.82 -13.07 -42.32
CA LEU A 713 34.27 -14.08 -43.23
C LEU A 713 33.01 -13.60 -43.95
N GLY A 714 32.60 -12.35 -43.73
CA GLY A 714 31.39 -11.77 -44.31
C GLY A 714 30.10 -12.17 -43.58
N LEU A 715 30.18 -12.68 -42.35
CA LEU A 715 29.03 -13.01 -41.51
C LEU A 715 28.72 -11.88 -40.53
N VAL A 716 27.47 -11.79 -40.06
CA VAL A 716 27.04 -10.73 -39.14
C VAL A 716 26.96 -11.30 -37.72
N PRO A 717 27.93 -11.03 -36.82
CA PRO A 717 27.88 -11.53 -35.45
C PRO A 717 26.79 -10.80 -34.65
N GLU A 718 25.87 -11.55 -34.04
CA GLU A 718 24.82 -11.03 -33.18
C GLU A 718 25.11 -11.43 -31.73
N GLN A 719 25.45 -10.45 -30.89
CA GLN A 719 25.73 -10.68 -29.47
C GLN A 719 24.44 -10.87 -28.69
N VAL A 720 24.38 -11.94 -27.89
CA VAL A 720 23.33 -12.14 -26.89
C VAL A 720 24.00 -12.32 -25.54
N ASP A 721 23.76 -11.39 -24.62
CA ASP A 721 24.31 -11.46 -23.27
C ASP A 721 23.56 -12.51 -22.43
N VAL A 722 24.30 -13.36 -21.73
CA VAL A 722 23.78 -14.46 -20.92
C VAL A 722 24.46 -14.45 -19.55
N ASP A 723 23.65 -14.62 -18.50
CA ASP A 723 24.13 -14.77 -17.12
C ASP A 723 25.02 -16.00 -16.98
N SER A 724 26.26 -15.80 -16.51
CA SER A 724 27.25 -16.86 -16.38
C SER A 724 28.35 -16.48 -15.39
N ASP A 725 28.94 -17.49 -14.76
CA ASP A 725 30.09 -17.38 -13.86
C ASP A 725 31.43 -17.09 -14.57
N GLN A 726 31.43 -17.01 -15.91
CA GLN A 726 32.59 -16.68 -16.72
C GLN A 726 32.80 -15.15 -16.78
N ASP A 727 34.04 -14.72 -17.00
CA ASP A 727 34.38 -13.29 -17.12
C ASP A 727 33.52 -12.59 -18.19
N VAL A 728 33.08 -11.36 -17.88
CA VAL A 728 32.28 -10.52 -18.79
C VAL A 728 32.93 -10.43 -20.17
N GLY A 729 32.14 -10.68 -21.22
CA GLY A 729 32.62 -10.65 -22.61
C GLY A 729 33.18 -11.98 -23.12
N THR A 730 33.15 -13.05 -22.32
CA THR A 730 33.56 -14.40 -22.74
C THR A 730 32.46 -15.07 -23.56
N VAL A 731 32.76 -15.54 -24.77
CA VAL A 731 31.81 -16.28 -25.60
C VAL A 731 31.50 -17.64 -24.98
N LEU A 732 30.21 -17.92 -24.77
CA LEU A 732 29.69 -19.16 -24.19
C LEU A 732 29.24 -20.14 -25.28
N SER A 733 28.71 -19.64 -26.39
CA SER A 733 28.29 -20.46 -27.53
C SER A 733 28.31 -19.64 -28.84
N VAL A 734 28.52 -20.32 -29.96
CA VAL A 734 28.42 -19.74 -31.32
C VAL A 734 27.51 -20.63 -32.15
N ALA A 735 26.44 -20.06 -32.71
CA ALA A 735 25.52 -20.79 -33.56
C ALA A 735 26.21 -21.27 -34.84
N SER A 736 25.86 -22.49 -35.29
CA SER A 736 26.39 -23.09 -36.52
C SER A 736 27.93 -23.24 -36.56
N GLU A 737 28.60 -23.26 -35.41
CA GLU A 737 30.03 -23.49 -35.31
C GLU A 737 30.44 -24.81 -36.00
N GLY A 738 31.40 -24.73 -36.92
CA GLY A 738 31.84 -25.86 -37.74
C GLY A 738 30.92 -26.22 -38.92
N GLN A 739 29.88 -25.42 -39.21
CA GLN A 739 28.98 -25.61 -40.34
C GLN A 739 29.19 -24.54 -41.43
N GLU A 740 28.86 -24.86 -42.68
CA GLU A 740 28.82 -23.89 -43.78
C GLU A 740 27.54 -23.08 -43.71
N VAL A 741 27.68 -21.76 -43.83
CA VAL A 741 26.57 -20.80 -43.83
C VAL A 741 26.77 -19.80 -44.97
N GLU A 742 25.69 -19.22 -45.48
CA GLU A 742 25.75 -18.24 -46.56
C GLU A 742 26.41 -16.95 -46.07
N VAL A 743 27.30 -16.38 -46.91
CA VAL A 743 27.92 -15.08 -46.65
C VAL A 743 26.82 -14.01 -46.50
N GLY A 744 26.87 -13.24 -45.42
CA GLY A 744 25.86 -12.25 -45.03
C GLY A 744 24.89 -12.72 -43.95
N SER A 745 24.89 -14.01 -43.60
CA SER A 745 24.02 -14.55 -42.56
C SER A 745 24.39 -14.03 -41.17
N SER A 746 23.37 -13.83 -40.32
CA SER A 746 23.57 -13.54 -38.90
C SER A 746 23.99 -14.80 -38.14
N VAL A 747 25.03 -14.69 -37.32
CA VAL A 747 25.52 -15.76 -36.45
C VAL A 747 25.35 -15.30 -35.01
N ARG A 748 24.41 -15.93 -34.30
CA ARG A 748 24.19 -15.68 -32.87
C ARG A 748 25.39 -16.16 -32.05
N VAL A 749 25.88 -15.29 -31.18
CA VAL A 749 27.01 -15.53 -30.27
C VAL A 749 26.56 -15.17 -28.86
N GLU A 750 26.47 -16.17 -27.99
CA GLU A 750 26.12 -15.95 -26.59
C GLU A 750 27.36 -15.56 -25.79
N VAL A 751 27.26 -14.52 -24.97
CA VAL A 751 28.39 -13.89 -24.30
C VAL A 751 28.07 -13.73 -22.82
N SER A 752 29.01 -14.11 -21.95
CA SER A 752 28.84 -13.94 -20.51
C SER A 752 28.74 -12.46 -20.14
N ASN A 753 27.73 -12.10 -19.35
CA ASN A 753 27.64 -10.78 -18.71
C ASN A 753 28.15 -10.77 -17.25
N GLY A 754 28.69 -11.89 -16.77
CA GLY A 754 29.32 -12.03 -15.45
C GLY A 754 28.38 -12.00 -14.25
N ALA A 755 27.07 -12.18 -14.46
CA ALA A 755 26.11 -12.28 -13.36
C ALA A 755 26.25 -13.61 -12.60
N LEU A 756 26.44 -13.52 -11.28
CA LEU A 756 26.34 -14.68 -10.39
C LEU A 756 24.89 -15.17 -10.40
N VAL A 757 24.69 -16.44 -10.75
CA VAL A 757 23.38 -17.11 -10.74
C VAL A 757 22.74 -16.95 -9.35
N GLU A 758 21.62 -16.24 -9.28
CA GLU A 758 20.87 -16.02 -8.03
C GLU A 758 20.30 -17.32 -7.46
N GLU A 759 20.20 -17.36 -6.13
CA GLU A 759 19.77 -18.50 -5.30
C GLU A 759 18.30 -18.89 -5.58
N GLU A 760 18.01 -20.20 -5.58
CA GLU A 760 16.64 -20.71 -5.65
C GLU A 760 15.80 -20.16 -4.50
N GLU A 761 14.58 -19.68 -4.79
CA GLU A 761 13.66 -19.15 -3.78
C GLU A 761 13.30 -20.24 -2.76
N THR A 762 13.79 -20.12 -1.52
CA THR A 762 13.54 -21.08 -0.44
C THR A 762 12.43 -20.61 0.48
N THR A 763 11.60 -21.56 0.93
CA THR A 763 10.62 -21.40 2.00
C THR A 763 10.98 -22.28 3.18
N THR A 764 10.38 -22.06 4.36
CA THR A 764 10.65 -22.87 5.56
C THR A 764 9.52 -23.85 5.80
N VAL A 765 9.85 -25.12 6.11
CA VAL A 765 8.86 -26.10 6.58
C VAL A 765 8.19 -25.55 7.85
N PRO A 766 6.86 -25.31 7.88
CA PRO A 766 6.18 -24.68 9.00
C PRO A 766 6.36 -25.44 10.32
N TRP A 767 6.45 -24.69 11.42
CA TRP A 767 6.48 -25.26 12.77
C TRP A 767 5.09 -25.68 13.25
N GLY A 768 5.05 -26.65 14.16
CA GLY A 768 3.84 -27.11 14.83
C GLY A 768 3.00 -28.12 14.03
N LEU A 769 3.65 -28.90 13.15
CA LEU A 769 3.03 -29.95 12.35
C LEU A 769 2.96 -31.28 13.12
N THR A 770 3.91 -31.54 14.03
CA THR A 770 3.96 -32.74 14.86
C THR A 770 2.81 -32.75 15.88
N ASN A 771 2.15 -33.91 16.03
CA ASN A 771 0.94 -34.14 16.82
C ASN A 771 -0.30 -33.33 16.37
N ARG A 772 -0.25 -32.69 15.19
CA ARG A 772 -1.39 -32.07 14.52
C ARG A 772 -2.19 -33.13 13.75
N ASP A 773 -3.47 -32.82 13.50
CA ASP A 773 -4.29 -33.59 12.57
C ASP A 773 -3.68 -33.58 11.17
N GLN A 774 -3.70 -34.71 10.47
CA GLN A 774 -3.11 -34.85 9.14
C GLN A 774 -3.65 -33.82 8.14
N GLY A 775 -4.97 -33.54 8.16
CA GLY A 775 -5.59 -32.61 7.22
C GLY A 775 -5.11 -31.17 7.44
N ASP A 776 -5.02 -30.76 8.70
CA ASP A 776 -4.54 -29.43 9.08
C ASP A 776 -3.04 -29.25 8.81
N ALA A 777 -2.24 -30.31 8.97
CA ALA A 777 -0.81 -30.29 8.69
C ALA A 777 -0.51 -30.19 7.18
N ALA A 778 -1.28 -30.91 6.35
CA ALA A 778 -1.16 -30.84 4.90
C ALA A 778 -1.54 -29.44 4.38
N ALA A 779 -2.66 -28.88 4.86
CA ALA A 779 -3.09 -27.53 4.47
C ALA A 779 -2.07 -26.44 4.84
N GLN A 780 -1.36 -26.61 5.97
CA GLN A 780 -0.32 -25.67 6.39
C GLN A 780 0.96 -25.78 5.53
N LEU A 781 1.30 -26.97 5.04
CA LEU A 781 2.39 -27.15 4.07
C LEU A 781 2.06 -26.53 2.71
N GLU A 782 0.84 -26.76 2.21
CA GLU A 782 0.37 -26.17 0.94
C GLU A 782 0.35 -24.63 1.02
N ALA A 783 -0.08 -24.07 2.15
CA ALA A 783 -0.05 -22.62 2.38
C ALA A 783 1.38 -22.04 2.43
N ALA A 784 2.39 -22.86 2.72
CA ALA A 784 3.80 -22.47 2.69
C ALA A 784 4.47 -22.70 1.33
N GLY A 785 3.70 -23.11 0.31
CA GLY A 785 4.21 -23.42 -1.03
C GLY A 785 4.91 -24.78 -1.12
N LEU A 786 4.62 -25.71 -0.20
CA LEU A 786 5.23 -27.04 -0.13
C LEU A 786 4.24 -28.14 -0.48
N VAL A 787 4.75 -29.28 -0.96
CA VAL A 787 3.92 -30.41 -1.40
C VAL A 787 3.86 -31.47 -0.29
N PRO A 788 2.72 -31.66 0.41
CA PRO A 788 2.61 -32.66 1.46
C PRO A 788 2.54 -34.08 0.89
N VAL A 789 3.39 -34.98 1.40
CA VAL A 789 3.37 -36.41 1.09
C VAL A 789 3.04 -37.19 2.37
N VAL A 790 2.00 -38.02 2.38
CA VAL A 790 1.60 -38.74 3.59
C VAL A 790 2.09 -40.18 3.57
N THR A 791 2.70 -40.60 4.67
CA THR A 791 3.07 -41.99 4.97
C THR A 791 2.52 -42.40 6.34
N GLU A 792 2.33 -43.69 6.57
CA GLU A 792 1.71 -44.20 7.80
C GLU A 792 2.70 -45.05 8.61
N ALA A 793 2.69 -44.92 9.94
CA ALA A 793 3.47 -45.74 10.85
C ALA A 793 2.76 -45.96 12.20
N PRO A 794 2.92 -47.12 12.86
CA PRO A 794 2.40 -47.33 14.20
C PRO A 794 3.12 -46.44 15.22
N SER A 795 2.37 -45.98 16.23
CA SER A 795 2.92 -45.18 17.31
C SER A 795 2.11 -45.39 18.60
N ASP A 796 2.82 -45.73 19.69
CA ASP A 796 2.22 -45.93 21.00
C ASP A 796 1.92 -44.62 21.76
N THR A 797 2.45 -43.49 21.28
CA THR A 797 2.40 -42.19 22.00
C THR A 797 1.58 -41.11 21.29
N VAL A 798 1.47 -41.18 19.96
CA VAL A 798 0.69 -40.26 19.12
C VAL A 798 -0.58 -40.97 18.65
N ARG A 799 -1.74 -40.31 18.83
CA ARG A 799 -3.06 -40.85 18.47
C ARG A 799 -3.18 -41.08 16.97
N GLU A 800 -3.93 -42.11 16.57
CA GLU A 800 -4.26 -42.41 15.17
C GLU A 800 -4.78 -41.17 14.43
N GLY A 801 -4.30 -40.96 13.20
CA GLY A 801 -4.66 -39.83 12.33
C GLY A 801 -3.87 -38.54 12.58
N ARG A 802 -2.88 -38.55 13.48
CA ARG A 802 -2.00 -37.40 13.75
C ARG A 802 -0.57 -37.63 13.32
N VAL A 803 0.10 -36.53 12.95
CA VAL A 803 1.49 -36.54 12.48
C VAL A 803 2.43 -36.94 13.63
N VAL A 804 3.19 -38.01 13.43
CA VAL A 804 4.26 -38.52 14.30
C VAL A 804 5.57 -37.76 14.05
N SER A 805 5.89 -37.49 12.79
CA SER A 805 7.12 -36.79 12.38
C SER A 805 7.00 -36.18 10.99
N VAL A 806 7.86 -35.21 10.68
CA VAL A 806 7.92 -34.49 9.39
C VAL A 806 9.33 -34.57 8.82
N ASP A 807 9.47 -34.78 7.51
CA ASP A 807 10.76 -34.83 6.80
C ASP A 807 10.67 -34.21 5.39
N PRO A 808 11.44 -33.16 5.03
CA PRO A 808 12.37 -32.42 5.88
C PRO A 808 11.71 -31.84 7.13
N GLY A 809 12.43 -31.84 8.25
CA GLY A 809 11.89 -31.47 9.55
C GLY A 809 11.36 -30.03 9.62
N GLU A 810 10.45 -29.77 10.57
CA GLU A 810 9.94 -28.44 10.86
C GLU A 810 11.10 -27.43 11.05
N GLY A 811 11.01 -26.28 10.39
CA GLY A 811 12.05 -25.25 10.40
C GLY A 811 13.17 -25.42 9.36
N ALA A 812 13.16 -26.48 8.55
CA ALA A 812 14.13 -26.64 7.47
C ALA A 812 13.84 -25.66 6.33
N GLU A 813 14.87 -24.97 5.84
CA GLU A 813 14.80 -24.21 4.58
C GLU A 813 14.89 -25.19 3.40
N VAL A 814 13.91 -25.08 2.51
CA VAL A 814 13.75 -25.94 1.34
C VAL A 814 13.29 -25.08 0.16
N PRO A 815 13.62 -25.41 -1.09
CA PRO A 815 13.08 -24.71 -2.26
C PRO A 815 11.54 -24.74 -2.25
N VAL A 816 10.91 -23.65 -2.69
CA VAL A 816 9.46 -23.62 -2.91
C VAL A 816 9.06 -24.74 -3.88
N GLY A 817 8.00 -25.48 -3.56
CA GLY A 817 7.56 -26.67 -4.30
C GLY A 817 8.18 -28.00 -3.85
N SER A 818 9.07 -27.99 -2.86
CA SER A 818 9.65 -29.23 -2.30
C SER A 818 8.62 -30.13 -1.63
N GLU A 819 8.81 -31.44 -1.76
CA GLU A 819 8.00 -32.44 -1.07
C GLU A 819 8.38 -32.53 0.42
N VAL A 820 7.36 -32.54 1.28
CA VAL A 820 7.52 -32.72 2.74
C VAL A 820 6.67 -33.91 3.17
N THR A 821 7.34 -34.94 3.70
CA THR A 821 6.71 -36.17 4.17
C THR A 821 6.15 -36.00 5.58
N LEU A 822 4.85 -36.21 5.75
CA LEU A 822 4.16 -36.36 7.02
C LEU A 822 4.03 -37.85 7.34
N VAL A 823 4.66 -38.32 8.41
CA VAL A 823 4.45 -39.68 8.94
C VAL A 823 3.27 -39.62 9.90
N VAL A 824 2.18 -40.32 9.63
CA VAL A 824 0.93 -40.28 10.39
C VAL A 824 0.73 -41.57 11.19
N SER A 825 0.28 -41.42 12.43
CA SER A 825 0.08 -42.55 13.34
C SER A 825 -1.10 -43.42 12.89
N THR A 826 -0.89 -44.73 12.85
CA THR A 826 -1.98 -45.73 12.71
C THR A 826 -2.47 -46.26 14.07
N GLY A 827 -2.06 -45.64 15.18
CA GLY A 827 -2.28 -46.16 16.53
C GLY A 827 -1.16 -47.12 17.00
N PRO A 828 -1.27 -47.71 18.21
CA PRO A 828 -0.24 -48.57 18.78
C PRO A 828 0.01 -49.83 17.95
N GLU A 829 1.24 -50.33 18.00
CA GLU A 829 1.64 -51.50 17.22
C GLU A 829 0.79 -52.72 17.62
N PRO A 830 0.18 -53.46 16.66
CA PRO A 830 -0.63 -54.62 17.00
C PRO A 830 0.22 -55.68 17.70
N SER A 831 -0.14 -56.04 18.93
CA SER A 831 0.62 -57.03 19.70
C SER A 831 0.45 -58.42 19.11
N ASP A 832 1.48 -58.94 18.45
CA ASP A 832 1.62 -60.37 18.16
C ASP A 832 1.94 -61.11 19.47
N ASP A 833 0.92 -61.39 20.28
CA ASP A 833 1.00 -62.41 21.33
C ASP A 833 -0.03 -63.53 21.09
N PRO A 834 0.41 -64.70 20.61
CA PRO A 834 -0.42 -65.88 20.46
C PRO A 834 -0.45 -66.66 21.79
N SER A 835 -1.25 -66.21 22.75
CA SER A 835 -1.79 -67.03 23.85
C SER A 835 -3.00 -66.30 24.45
N GLY A 836 -4.24 -66.80 24.46
CA GLY A 836 -4.67 -68.18 24.59
C GLY A 836 -4.74 -68.59 26.06
N ASP A 837 -5.52 -67.91 26.90
CA ASP A 837 -6.26 -68.59 27.98
C ASP A 837 -7.46 -67.80 28.51
N ASP A 838 -8.46 -68.56 28.91
CA ASP A 838 -9.82 -68.21 29.27
C ASP A 838 -9.97 -67.55 30.65
N GLY A 839 -11.00 -66.71 30.79
CA GLY A 839 -11.57 -66.32 32.08
C GLY A 839 -12.21 -64.93 32.00
N GLY A 840 -13.52 -64.77 31.88
CA GLY A 840 -14.54 -65.42 32.68
C GLY A 840 -15.12 -64.42 33.69
N GLY A 841 -16.12 -63.67 33.26
CA GLY A 841 -17.22 -63.17 34.10
C GLY A 841 -16.95 -62.03 35.10
N GLY A 842 -17.60 -60.89 34.86
CA GLY A 842 -18.59 -60.42 35.83
C GLY A 842 -18.37 -59.05 36.49
N ILE A 843 -19.41 -58.22 36.30
CA ILE A 843 -20.07 -57.35 37.30
C ILE A 843 -19.56 -55.90 37.43
N PHE A 844 -20.40 -55.01 36.88
CA PHE A 844 -20.85 -53.67 37.32
C PHE A 844 -19.92 -52.72 38.10
N GLY A 845 -19.84 -51.49 37.59
CA GLY A 845 -19.40 -50.27 38.27
C GLY A 845 -19.39 -49.09 37.32
#